data_AF-A0A7Y3U863-F1
#
_entry.id   AF-A0A7Y3U863-F1
#
_cell.length_a   1.000
_cell.length_b   1.000
_cell.length_c   1.000
_cell.angle_alpha   90.00
_cell.angle_beta   90.00
_cell.angle_gamma   90.00
#
_symmetry.space_group_name_H-M   'P 1'
#
loop_
_entity.id
_entity.type
_entity.pdbx_description
1 polymer ?
#
loop_
_entity_poly.entity_id
_entity_poly.type
_entity_poly.pdbx_seq_one_letter_code
_entity_poly.pdbx_strand_id
1 'polypeptide(L)'
;MSSITRDQPDQVDISRRKWRVAGQVQGVGFRPFVLRLAEHFGIAGTVCNDPGGVTIDAWGTASQLDAFAQALETQPPPLASIESIHECHGEGASDTSPTARPDSFTIIASDHDSRAPGRVTVDSATCADCVRELFDQTDRRYQHPLINCTNCGPRYTIIHDLPYDRPRTTMADFAMCPTCDQEYGTPSDRRYHAQPTCCPSCGPQVTFISQNEHCASSDAFSQAADLLARGGILAMKGLGGYHLVVDATNEDAVQRLRRAKHRDSKPFAIMVPTLESARAFGSLSHHATQLLQSPAAPIVLATRRVENDSVAHSVTAGCHRIGIMVPYTPMQYLLFAEPALALRPLVMTSANLSDDPLIKDDEVARLEFAEIADGFLTHDRPILRAVDDSIVADTTEGLLPIRVARGYVPMPIALPHAAPAPGLCTGGELKNTVSLVRNNEAIVSQHIGDLSHLRAYQRFEQTINDLLRLYDVCPQWVACDLHPRYLARRHARALARQYEVPLIEVQHHHAHLASIAAEHGHTDPIIGLICDGVGYGPDGTAWGGEILIGDCRSFSRLGRLKPLRLPGGDAAARDTVRCAVSWLYDADLAGPLVDHHIRRLLPDQLKRMAVLSMLESDLSCPPSSGMGRLFDAAASLLGICVANEYEAMSGLLLEAAASRARSHPSGEGLLEISLPDDNPCFDIETTPLLSALLNHCESSPDDPGPAAWMFHDAIADGLARAAERVAEPTGVTTVGLSGGVFCNALLTDLTAMRLRVRGLEVLTHRRIPPNDGGIAYGQAAIAAARLTTTDSDLTPTCHGETNHVPCSPCTD
;
A
#
# COMPACT_ATOMS: atom_id res chain seq x y z
N MET A 1 -3.37 -10.14 85.20
CA MET A 1 -4.50 -9.93 84.28
C MET A 1 -3.95 -9.17 83.08
N SER A 2 -3.51 -9.90 82.05
CA SER A 2 -3.10 -9.29 80.78
C SER A 2 -4.00 -9.88 79.72
N SER A 3 -4.88 -9.05 79.20
CA SER A 3 -5.92 -9.40 78.22
C SER A 3 -5.28 -9.78 76.90
N ILE A 4 -5.64 -10.97 76.42
CA ILE A 4 -5.39 -11.48 75.09
C ILE A 4 -6.19 -10.61 74.10
N THR A 5 -5.50 -9.82 73.28
CA THR A 5 -6.06 -9.20 72.08
C THR A 5 -6.26 -10.31 71.04
N ARG A 6 -7.51 -10.49 70.61
CA ARG A 6 -7.89 -11.30 69.45
C ARG A 6 -7.42 -10.58 68.19
N ASP A 7 -6.63 -11.26 67.37
CA ASP A 7 -6.43 -10.88 65.96
C ASP A 7 -7.79 -10.80 65.26
N GLN A 8 -8.11 -9.63 64.71
CA GLN A 8 -9.11 -9.51 63.65
C GLN A 8 -8.44 -9.97 62.35
N PRO A 9 -9.12 -10.77 61.51
CA PRO A 9 -8.59 -11.10 60.18
C PRO A 9 -8.49 -9.80 59.36
N ASP A 10 -7.32 -9.58 58.75
CA ASP A 10 -7.05 -8.47 57.84
C ASP A 10 -8.21 -8.28 56.86
N GLN A 11 -8.89 -7.15 56.97
CA GLN A 11 -9.94 -6.75 56.04
C GLN A 11 -9.24 -6.36 54.74
N VAL A 12 -9.08 -7.32 53.84
CA VAL A 12 -8.47 -7.10 52.53
C VAL A 12 -9.31 -6.05 51.79
N ASP A 13 -8.76 -4.86 51.61
CA ASP A 13 -9.45 -3.75 50.93
C ASP A 13 -9.56 -4.05 49.44
N ILE A 14 -10.79 -4.26 48.97
CA ILE A 14 -11.09 -4.62 47.58
C ILE A 14 -11.61 -3.38 46.88
N SER A 15 -10.86 -2.94 45.88
CA SER A 15 -11.22 -1.80 45.05
C SER A 15 -11.79 -2.26 43.71
N ARG A 16 -12.64 -1.42 43.13
CA ARG A 16 -13.14 -1.57 41.76
C ARG A 16 -12.38 -0.60 40.86
N ARG A 17 -11.86 -1.07 39.73
CA ARG A 17 -11.27 -0.23 38.69
C ARG A 17 -11.85 -0.63 37.35
N LYS A 18 -12.12 0.39 36.53
CA LYS A 18 -12.62 0.21 35.17
C LYS A 18 -11.59 0.77 34.21
N TRP A 19 -11.19 -0.02 33.23
CA TRP A 19 -10.28 0.40 32.17
C TRP A 19 -10.98 0.37 30.82
N ARG A 20 -10.67 1.36 29.99
CA ARG A 20 -11.00 1.37 28.58
C ARG A 20 -9.71 1.29 27.79
N VAL A 21 -9.57 0.22 27.01
CA VAL A 21 -8.40 -0.02 26.17
C VAL A 21 -8.76 0.34 24.73
N ALA A 22 -8.06 1.33 24.18
CA ALA A 22 -8.19 1.76 22.79
C ALA A 22 -7.02 1.24 21.94
N GLY A 23 -7.27 1.03 20.66
CA GLY A 23 -6.29 0.55 19.69
C GLY A 23 -6.79 -0.67 18.88
N GLN A 24 -5.85 -1.39 18.27
CA GLN A 24 -6.14 -2.64 17.55
C GLN A 24 -6.30 -3.76 18.58
N VAL A 25 -7.42 -3.76 19.31
CA VAL A 25 -7.71 -4.69 20.41
C VAL A 25 -8.94 -5.56 20.16
N GLN A 26 -9.67 -5.33 19.08
CA GLN A 26 -10.74 -6.24 18.63
C GLN A 26 -10.22 -7.21 17.59
N GLY A 27 -10.76 -8.43 17.55
CA GLY A 27 -10.40 -9.46 16.56
C GLY A 27 -8.98 -10.04 16.66
N VAL A 28 -8.25 -9.70 17.73
CA VAL A 28 -6.84 -10.08 17.97
C VAL A 28 -6.66 -11.01 19.18
N GLY A 29 -7.76 -11.55 19.72
CA GLY A 29 -7.71 -12.39 20.93
C GLY A 29 -7.54 -11.60 22.24
N PHE A 30 -7.86 -10.29 22.25
CA PHE A 30 -7.70 -9.45 23.44
C PHE A 30 -8.65 -9.83 24.60
N ARG A 31 -9.95 -10.02 24.35
CA ARG A 31 -10.90 -10.46 25.40
C ARG A 31 -10.45 -11.79 26.05
N PRO A 32 -10.05 -12.84 25.29
CA PRO A 32 -9.38 -14.03 25.82
C PRO A 32 -8.16 -13.74 26.70
N PHE A 33 -7.29 -12.85 26.25
CA PHE A 33 -6.09 -12.45 26.99
C PHE A 33 -6.43 -11.79 28.33
N VAL A 34 -7.37 -10.84 28.32
CA VAL A 34 -7.84 -10.14 29.53
C VAL A 34 -8.39 -11.15 30.56
N LEU A 35 -9.19 -12.12 30.12
CA LEU A 35 -9.72 -13.15 31.02
C LEU A 35 -8.62 -14.01 31.63
N ARG A 36 -7.67 -14.52 30.83
CA ARG A 36 -6.53 -15.32 31.35
C ARG A 36 -5.67 -14.51 32.31
N LEU A 37 -5.48 -13.23 32.02
CA LEU A 37 -4.73 -12.32 32.87
C LEU A 37 -5.46 -12.09 34.20
N ALA A 38 -6.77 -11.91 34.16
CA ALA A 38 -7.60 -11.77 35.34
C ALA A 38 -7.55 -13.03 36.24
N GLU A 39 -7.63 -14.22 35.64
CA GLU A 39 -7.47 -15.49 36.35
C GLU A 39 -6.08 -15.63 36.98
N HIS A 40 -5.01 -15.24 36.27
CA HIS A 40 -3.65 -15.28 36.78
C HIS A 40 -3.45 -14.42 38.03
N PHE A 41 -4.03 -13.22 38.06
CA PHE A 41 -3.94 -12.31 39.20
C PHE A 41 -5.02 -12.53 40.26
N GLY A 42 -5.98 -13.43 40.03
CA GLY A 42 -7.06 -13.73 40.98
C GLY A 42 -8.05 -12.58 41.17
N ILE A 43 -8.32 -11.80 40.12
CA ILE A 43 -9.29 -10.70 40.12
C ILE A 43 -10.62 -11.15 39.51
N ALA A 44 -11.72 -10.51 39.94
CA ALA A 44 -13.07 -10.78 39.42
C ALA A 44 -13.56 -9.59 38.58
N GLY A 45 -14.51 -9.78 37.67
CA GLY A 45 -14.90 -8.70 36.77
C GLY A 45 -15.53 -9.11 35.45
N THR A 46 -15.54 -8.17 34.51
CA THR A 46 -16.05 -8.38 33.16
C THR A 46 -15.17 -7.75 32.10
N VAL A 47 -15.18 -8.31 30.90
CA VAL A 47 -14.61 -7.69 29.70
C VAL A 47 -15.58 -7.82 28.54
N CYS A 48 -15.71 -6.77 27.73
CA CYS A 48 -16.50 -6.78 26.51
C CYS A 48 -15.84 -5.95 25.42
N ASN A 49 -16.15 -6.27 24.15
CA ASN A 49 -15.89 -5.29 23.10
C ASN A 49 -17.03 -4.28 23.13
N ASP A 50 -16.69 -3.01 23.21
CA ASP A 50 -17.57 -1.91 22.85
C ASP A 50 -17.04 -1.27 21.57
N PRO A 51 -17.81 -0.44 20.89
CA PRO A 51 -17.34 0.13 19.64
C PRO A 51 -16.02 0.90 19.81
N GLY A 52 -15.68 1.49 20.96
CA GLY A 52 -14.42 2.22 21.21
C GLY A 52 -13.17 1.38 21.51
N GLY A 53 -13.27 0.05 21.50
CA GLY A 53 -12.15 -0.85 21.83
C GLY A 53 -12.59 -1.99 22.74
N VAL A 54 -11.97 -2.09 23.91
CA VAL A 54 -12.30 -3.10 24.94
C VAL A 54 -12.51 -2.41 26.28
N THR A 55 -13.66 -2.64 26.91
CA THR A 55 -13.93 -2.20 28.28
C THR A 55 -13.73 -3.35 29.25
N ILE A 56 -12.99 -3.08 30.34
CA ILE A 56 -12.63 -4.00 31.41
C ILE A 56 -13.14 -3.40 32.72
N ASP A 57 -13.90 -4.16 33.50
CA ASP A 57 -14.38 -3.77 34.82
C ASP A 57 -13.92 -4.82 35.84
N ALA A 58 -13.08 -4.45 36.80
CA ALA A 58 -12.37 -5.39 37.64
C ALA A 58 -12.40 -5.04 39.13
N TRP A 59 -12.41 -6.09 39.96
CA TRP A 59 -12.38 -6.03 41.42
C TRP A 59 -11.20 -6.86 41.93
N GLY A 60 -10.37 -6.24 42.78
CA GLY A 60 -9.20 -6.88 43.39
C GLY A 60 -8.56 -5.97 44.43
N THR A 61 -7.50 -6.45 45.09
CA THR A 61 -6.65 -5.58 45.91
C THR A 61 -5.95 -4.56 45.02
N ALA A 62 -5.53 -3.42 45.58
CA ALA A 62 -4.77 -2.42 44.83
C ALA A 62 -3.55 -3.03 44.13
N SER A 63 -2.80 -3.89 44.83
CA SER A 63 -1.63 -4.59 44.27
C SER A 63 -1.97 -5.53 43.10
N GLN A 64 -3.11 -6.25 43.17
CA GLN A 64 -3.55 -7.12 42.07
C GLN A 64 -3.95 -6.31 40.84
N LEU A 65 -4.67 -5.21 41.04
CA LEU A 65 -5.13 -4.36 39.94
C LEU A 65 -3.99 -3.58 39.29
N ASP A 66 -3.01 -3.12 40.07
CA ASP A 66 -1.79 -2.48 39.54
C ASP A 66 -0.97 -3.47 38.69
N ALA A 67 -0.77 -4.70 39.20
CA ALA A 67 -0.06 -5.75 38.46
C ALA A 67 -0.80 -6.17 37.18
N PHE A 68 -2.13 -6.25 37.24
CA PHE A 68 -2.98 -6.54 36.09
C PHE A 68 -2.89 -5.43 35.03
N ALA A 69 -2.99 -4.15 35.42
CA ALA A 69 -2.85 -3.03 34.50
C ALA A 69 -1.47 -3.00 33.83
N GLN A 70 -0.39 -3.24 34.58
CA GLN A 70 0.96 -3.33 34.03
C GLN A 70 1.11 -4.48 33.04
N ALA A 71 0.49 -5.63 33.32
CA ALA A 71 0.57 -6.79 32.44
C ALA A 71 -0.31 -6.63 31.18
N LEU A 72 -1.42 -5.88 31.25
CA LEU A 72 -2.20 -5.50 30.06
C LEU A 72 -1.32 -4.75 29.05
N GLU A 73 -0.44 -3.85 29.51
CA GLU A 73 0.45 -3.06 28.64
C GLU A 73 1.66 -3.86 28.14
N THR A 74 2.25 -4.70 29.00
CA THR A 74 3.54 -5.34 28.72
C THR A 74 3.43 -6.69 28.00
N GLN A 75 2.25 -7.33 28.02
CA GLN A 75 2.06 -8.67 27.45
C GLN A 75 0.87 -8.77 26.47
N PRO A 76 0.64 -7.81 25.57
CA PRO A 76 -0.50 -7.86 24.66
C PRO A 76 -0.44 -9.07 23.70
N PRO A 77 -1.58 -9.55 23.19
CA PRO A 77 -1.62 -10.56 22.13
C PRO A 77 -0.77 -10.15 20.91
N PRO A 78 -0.23 -11.10 20.11
CA PRO A 78 0.71 -10.78 19.02
C PRO A 78 0.17 -9.84 17.93
N LEU A 79 -1.15 -9.85 17.71
CA LEU A 79 -1.81 -8.97 16.74
C LEU A 79 -2.38 -7.69 17.38
N ALA A 80 -2.28 -7.56 18.70
CA ALA A 80 -2.83 -6.42 19.41
C ALA A 80 -1.83 -5.26 19.43
N SER A 81 -2.34 -4.06 19.17
CA SER A 81 -1.60 -2.81 19.34
C SER A 81 -2.44 -1.91 20.24
N ILE A 82 -1.97 -1.71 21.47
CA ILE A 82 -2.62 -0.86 22.47
C ILE A 82 -2.10 0.56 22.28
N GLU A 83 -3.01 1.51 22.17
CA GLU A 83 -2.69 2.93 22.02
C GLU A 83 -2.81 3.67 23.33
N SER A 84 -3.89 3.39 24.06
CA SER A 84 -4.10 3.94 25.38
C SER A 84 -4.90 2.98 26.24
N ILE A 85 -4.62 3.03 27.53
CA ILE A 85 -5.42 2.43 28.59
C ILE A 85 -5.87 3.58 29.48
N HIS A 86 -7.16 3.86 29.47
CA HIS A 86 -7.74 4.89 30.33
C HIS A 86 -8.44 4.24 31.51
N GLU A 87 -7.93 4.49 32.71
CA GLU A 87 -8.66 4.18 33.94
C GLU A 87 -9.82 5.18 34.11
N CYS A 88 -11.04 4.66 34.13
CA CYS A 88 -12.25 5.43 34.32
C CYS A 88 -12.52 5.56 35.82
N HIS A 89 -12.17 6.71 36.41
CA HIS A 89 -12.55 7.03 37.79
C HIS A 89 -14.01 7.48 37.83
N GLY A 90 -14.88 6.74 38.52
CA GLY A 90 -16.31 7.04 38.59
C GLY A 90 -16.68 7.99 39.72
N GLU A 91 -16.94 9.26 39.39
CA GLU A 91 -18.06 10.02 39.97
C GLU A 91 -18.84 10.65 38.80
N GLY A 92 -19.98 10.07 38.43
CA GLY A 92 -20.93 10.71 37.51
C GLY A 92 -20.99 10.18 36.08
N ALA A 93 -21.47 8.96 35.90
CA ALA A 93 -22.27 8.57 34.74
C ALA A 93 -23.19 7.44 35.19
N SER A 94 -24.44 7.42 34.71
CA SER A 94 -25.49 6.47 35.09
C SER A 94 -25.01 5.02 35.02
N ASP A 95 -24.54 4.51 36.16
CA ASP A 95 -23.88 3.21 36.28
C ASP A 95 -24.94 2.12 36.42
N THR A 96 -25.30 1.48 35.31
CA THR A 96 -26.20 0.30 35.29
C THR A 96 -25.44 -1.01 35.55
N SER A 97 -24.14 -0.95 35.82
CA SER A 97 -23.34 -2.13 36.15
C SER A 97 -23.54 -2.56 37.61
N PRO A 98 -23.43 -3.87 37.92
CA PRO A 98 -23.65 -4.35 39.28
C PRO A 98 -22.63 -3.72 40.24
N THR A 99 -23.14 -2.98 41.24
CA THR A 99 -22.36 -2.42 42.35
C THR A 99 -21.76 -3.49 43.26
N ALA A 100 -22.18 -4.75 43.09
CA ALA A 100 -21.66 -5.90 43.81
C ALA A 100 -20.51 -6.57 43.06
N ARG A 101 -19.46 -6.93 43.79
CA ARG A 101 -18.32 -7.70 43.28
C ARG A 101 -18.81 -9.01 42.63
N PRO A 102 -18.46 -9.31 41.37
CA PRO A 102 -18.72 -10.61 40.76
C PRO A 102 -17.93 -11.73 41.45
N ASP A 103 -18.45 -12.96 41.42
CA ASP A 103 -17.74 -14.13 41.96
C ASP A 103 -16.55 -14.56 41.08
N SER A 104 -16.57 -14.20 39.79
CA SER A 104 -15.56 -14.58 38.81
C SER A 104 -15.32 -13.48 37.78
N PHE A 105 -14.28 -13.63 36.95
CA PHE A 105 -14.09 -12.79 35.78
C PHE A 105 -14.77 -13.43 34.55
N THR A 106 -15.52 -12.67 33.76
CA THR A 106 -16.27 -13.21 32.61
C THR A 106 -16.20 -12.33 31.37
N ILE A 107 -16.27 -12.93 30.19
CA ILE A 107 -16.52 -12.18 28.95
C ILE A 107 -18.02 -12.04 28.78
N ILE A 108 -18.51 -10.80 28.75
CA ILE A 108 -19.93 -10.53 28.55
C ILE A 108 -20.20 -10.13 27.09
N ALA A 109 -21.47 -10.19 26.70
CA ALA A 109 -21.90 -9.76 25.37
C ALA A 109 -21.43 -8.33 25.09
N SER A 110 -21.03 -8.08 23.85
CA SER A 110 -20.59 -6.76 23.42
C SER A 110 -21.67 -5.71 23.64
N ASP A 111 -21.28 -4.55 24.16
CA ASP A 111 -22.18 -3.41 24.26
C ASP A 111 -22.52 -2.91 22.85
N HIS A 112 -23.81 -2.80 22.57
CA HIS A 112 -24.35 -2.42 21.27
C HIS A 112 -24.85 -0.97 21.24
N ASP A 113 -25.00 -0.32 22.40
CA ASP A 113 -25.70 0.97 22.53
C ASP A 113 -24.76 2.18 22.50
N SER A 114 -23.43 1.98 22.50
CA SER A 114 -22.44 3.07 22.52
C SER A 114 -21.67 3.24 21.20
N ARG A 115 -21.90 4.33 20.44
CA ARG A 115 -21.25 4.64 19.14
C ARG A 115 -19.79 5.13 19.27
N ALA A 116 -18.90 4.29 19.77
CA ALA A 116 -17.48 4.60 19.91
C ALA A 116 -16.59 3.96 18.79
N PRO A 117 -15.34 4.45 18.54
CA PRO A 117 -14.49 4.05 17.40
C PRO A 117 -13.81 2.67 17.52
N GLY A 118 -14.11 1.74 16.62
CA GLY A 118 -13.50 0.41 16.63
C GLY A 118 -12.44 0.31 15.55
N ARG A 119 -11.25 -0.21 15.87
CA ARG A 119 -10.28 -0.54 14.82
C ARG A 119 -10.60 -1.87 14.19
N VAL A 120 -10.63 -1.89 12.86
CA VAL A 120 -10.78 -3.11 12.07
C VAL A 120 -9.43 -3.84 12.03
N THR A 121 -9.43 -5.12 12.40
CA THR A 121 -8.23 -5.96 12.30
C THR A 121 -7.91 -6.29 10.85
N VAL A 122 -6.63 -6.31 10.51
CA VAL A 122 -6.13 -6.71 9.18
C VAL A 122 -6.11 -8.22 9.03
N ASP A 123 -6.19 -8.71 7.78
CA ASP A 123 -6.00 -10.13 7.47
C ASP A 123 -4.58 -10.57 7.81
N SER A 124 -4.41 -11.78 8.37
CA SER A 124 -3.12 -12.27 8.84
C SER A 124 -2.80 -13.67 8.31
N ALA A 125 -1.52 -13.90 7.99
CA ALA A 125 -0.98 -15.19 7.62
C ALA A 125 -1.20 -16.23 8.72
N THR A 126 -1.27 -17.50 8.33
CA THR A 126 -1.49 -18.62 9.25
C THR A 126 -0.33 -18.71 10.25
N CYS A 127 -0.63 -18.63 11.56
CA CYS A 127 0.41 -18.67 12.58
C CYS A 127 1.08 -20.06 12.66
N ALA A 128 2.33 -20.09 13.14
CA ALA A 128 3.14 -21.31 13.23
C ALA A 128 2.45 -22.46 13.97
N ASP A 129 1.66 -22.15 14.99
CA ASP A 129 0.90 -23.15 15.72
C ASP A 129 -0.22 -23.78 14.89
N CYS A 130 -0.99 -22.99 14.14
CA CYS A 130 -2.02 -23.52 13.25
C CYS A 130 -1.36 -24.32 12.10
N VAL A 131 -0.16 -23.93 11.65
CA VAL A 131 0.62 -24.74 10.69
C VAL A 131 1.03 -26.09 11.30
N ARG A 132 1.43 -26.13 12.58
CA ARG A 132 1.70 -27.39 13.28
C ARG A 132 0.45 -28.27 13.35
N GLU A 133 -0.67 -27.72 13.79
CA GLU A 133 -1.96 -28.43 13.87
C GLU A 133 -2.45 -28.91 12.49
N LEU A 134 -2.20 -28.15 11.43
CA LEU A 134 -2.53 -28.52 10.05
C LEU A 134 -1.85 -29.82 9.60
N PHE A 135 -0.65 -30.11 10.11
CA PHE A 135 0.15 -31.28 9.72
C PHE A 135 0.26 -32.35 10.82
N ASP A 136 -0.42 -32.18 11.95
CA ASP A 136 -0.48 -33.16 13.04
C ASP A 136 -1.64 -34.14 12.82
N GLN A 137 -1.32 -35.41 12.51
CA GLN A 137 -2.31 -36.47 12.27
C GLN A 137 -3.21 -36.76 13.47
N THR A 138 -2.81 -36.35 14.67
CA THR A 138 -3.61 -36.52 15.90
C THR A 138 -4.56 -35.35 16.14
N ASP A 139 -4.36 -34.21 15.48
CA ASP A 139 -5.23 -33.06 15.60
C ASP A 139 -6.51 -33.26 14.77
N ARG A 140 -7.64 -32.85 15.33
CA ARG A 140 -8.94 -32.94 14.65
C ARG A 140 -9.04 -32.06 13.40
N ARG A 141 -8.14 -31.09 13.26
CA ARG A 141 -8.00 -30.19 12.11
C ARG A 141 -6.83 -30.57 11.21
N TYR A 142 -6.32 -31.79 11.33
CA TYR A 142 -5.37 -32.35 10.37
C TYR A 142 -5.86 -32.12 8.94
N GLN A 143 -5.01 -31.52 8.12
CA GLN A 143 -5.27 -31.14 6.73
C GLN A 143 -6.53 -30.27 6.51
N HIS A 144 -7.01 -29.56 7.53
CA HIS A 144 -8.17 -28.68 7.37
C HIS A 144 -7.79 -27.35 6.66
N PRO A 145 -8.30 -27.11 5.44
CA PRO A 145 -7.78 -26.05 4.56
C PRO A 145 -8.14 -24.61 4.96
N LEU A 146 -8.98 -24.42 5.98
CA LEU A 146 -9.35 -23.11 6.50
C LEU A 146 -9.05 -22.95 8.00
N ILE A 147 -8.15 -23.78 8.55
CA ILE A 147 -7.72 -23.69 9.95
C ILE A 147 -7.25 -22.27 10.31
N ASN A 148 -7.75 -21.77 11.44
CA ASN A 148 -7.36 -20.48 12.01
C ASN A 148 -7.52 -20.50 13.53
N CYS A 149 -7.02 -19.46 14.19
CA CYS A 149 -7.23 -19.16 15.61
C CYS A 149 -7.38 -17.64 15.81
N THR A 150 -7.43 -17.17 17.05
CA THR A 150 -7.52 -15.74 17.35
C THR A 150 -6.36 -14.92 16.79
N ASN A 151 -5.21 -15.55 16.58
CA ASN A 151 -3.94 -14.89 16.21
C ASN A 151 -3.63 -14.98 14.70
N CYS A 152 -4.53 -15.53 13.87
CA CYS A 152 -4.31 -15.60 12.42
C CYS A 152 -5.62 -15.70 11.61
N GLY A 153 -5.48 -15.69 10.29
CA GLY A 153 -6.58 -15.92 9.35
C GLY A 153 -7.25 -14.62 8.89
N PRO A 154 -8.37 -14.73 8.17
CA PRO A 154 -9.07 -13.59 7.59
C PRO A 154 -9.72 -12.72 8.65
N ARG A 155 -9.78 -11.42 8.38
CA ARG A 155 -10.43 -10.38 9.19
C ARG A 155 -11.13 -9.40 8.25
N TYR A 156 -10.46 -8.34 7.81
CA TYR A 156 -11.04 -7.30 6.96
C TYR A 156 -11.79 -7.84 5.72
N THR A 157 -11.28 -8.90 5.10
CA THR A 157 -11.89 -9.55 3.93
C THR A 157 -13.22 -10.26 4.19
N ILE A 158 -13.58 -10.51 5.46
CA ILE A 158 -14.79 -11.26 5.85
C ILE A 158 -15.74 -10.49 6.79
N ILE A 159 -15.35 -9.32 7.30
CA ILE A 159 -16.16 -8.55 8.27
C ILE A 159 -17.25 -7.76 7.55
N HIS A 160 -18.53 -8.07 7.78
CA HIS A 160 -19.63 -7.22 7.29
C HIS A 160 -19.71 -5.90 8.06
N ASP A 161 -19.63 -5.96 9.39
CA ASP A 161 -19.85 -4.80 10.26
C ASP A 161 -19.18 -4.96 11.62
N LEU A 162 -19.00 -3.87 12.37
CA LEU A 162 -18.51 -3.86 13.75
C LEU A 162 -19.69 -3.77 14.75
N PRO A 163 -19.56 -4.22 16.01
CA PRO A 163 -18.40 -4.88 16.62
C PRO A 163 -18.12 -6.27 16.02
N TYR A 164 -16.84 -6.69 16.09
CA TYR A 164 -16.37 -7.93 15.45
C TYR A 164 -16.87 -9.20 16.17
N ASP A 165 -17.95 -9.77 15.64
CA ASP A 165 -18.52 -11.05 16.05
C ASP A 165 -18.99 -11.89 14.84
N ARG A 166 -19.02 -13.21 15.01
CA ARG A 166 -19.31 -14.20 13.95
C ARG A 166 -20.56 -13.87 13.10
N PRO A 167 -21.71 -13.46 13.66
CA PRO A 167 -22.90 -13.14 12.86
C PRO A 167 -22.73 -11.95 11.91
N ARG A 168 -21.74 -11.09 12.14
CA ARG A 168 -21.40 -9.94 11.29
C ARG A 168 -20.19 -10.25 10.41
N THR A 169 -19.99 -11.52 10.05
CA THR A 169 -18.93 -11.96 9.13
C THR A 169 -19.47 -12.94 8.11
N THR A 170 -18.70 -13.23 7.06
CA THR A 170 -19.05 -14.30 6.09
C THR A 170 -19.07 -15.70 6.69
N MET A 171 -18.74 -15.85 7.98
CA MET A 171 -18.87 -17.10 8.75
C MET A 171 -20.24 -17.28 9.41
N ALA A 172 -21.16 -16.32 9.26
CA ALA A 172 -22.51 -16.36 9.83
C ALA A 172 -23.31 -17.58 9.35
N ASP A 173 -23.12 -17.99 8.09
CA ASP A 173 -23.85 -19.11 7.48
C ASP A 173 -23.32 -20.48 7.90
N PHE A 174 -22.21 -20.53 8.65
CA PHE A 174 -21.57 -21.77 9.09
C PHE A 174 -21.79 -21.97 10.60
N ALA A 175 -22.81 -22.72 10.99
CA ALA A 175 -23.08 -23.03 12.40
C ALA A 175 -21.95 -23.87 13.02
N MET A 176 -21.47 -23.50 14.21
CA MET A 176 -20.40 -24.25 14.89
C MET A 176 -20.90 -25.63 15.35
N CYS A 177 -20.10 -26.68 15.14
CA CYS A 177 -20.37 -27.98 15.76
C CYS A 177 -20.12 -27.91 17.29
N PRO A 178 -20.64 -28.89 18.08
CA PRO A 178 -20.48 -28.87 19.54
C PRO A 178 -19.04 -28.73 20.03
N THR A 179 -18.07 -29.36 19.36
CA THR A 179 -16.65 -29.25 19.73
C THR A 179 -16.07 -27.87 19.41
N CYS A 180 -16.41 -27.29 18.26
CA CYS A 180 -15.99 -25.92 17.93
C CYS A 180 -16.62 -24.91 18.89
N ASP A 181 -17.88 -25.11 19.27
CA ASP A 181 -18.58 -24.25 20.23
C ASP A 181 -17.95 -24.35 21.63
N GLN A 182 -17.58 -25.56 22.06
CA GLN A 182 -16.85 -25.77 23.30
C GLN A 182 -15.50 -25.06 23.31
N GLU A 183 -14.67 -25.22 22.26
CA GLU A 183 -13.39 -24.50 22.14
C GLU A 183 -13.60 -22.97 22.09
N TYR A 184 -14.66 -22.52 21.39
CA TYR A 184 -15.01 -21.11 21.30
C TYR A 184 -15.37 -20.52 22.67
N GLY A 185 -16.00 -21.31 23.54
CA GLY A 185 -16.40 -20.92 24.89
C GLY A 185 -15.39 -21.23 26.01
N THR A 186 -14.27 -21.91 25.72
CA THR A 186 -13.28 -22.32 26.73
C THR A 186 -12.11 -21.33 26.84
N PRO A 187 -11.94 -20.59 27.94
CA PRO A 187 -10.91 -19.54 28.10
C PRO A 187 -9.46 -19.95 27.87
N SER A 188 -9.13 -21.18 28.28
CA SER A 188 -7.80 -21.76 28.14
C SER A 188 -7.49 -22.23 26.70
N ASP A 189 -8.51 -22.33 25.84
CA ASP A 189 -8.33 -22.74 24.45
C ASP A 189 -7.85 -21.57 23.60
N ARG A 190 -6.94 -21.85 22.66
CA ARG A 190 -6.41 -20.86 21.72
C ARG A 190 -7.48 -20.29 20.77
N ARG A 191 -8.60 -20.98 20.61
CA ARG A 191 -9.74 -20.62 19.76
C ARG A 191 -10.87 -19.98 20.54
N TYR A 192 -10.65 -19.67 21.81
CA TYR A 192 -11.59 -18.90 22.61
C TYR A 192 -11.93 -17.57 21.90
N HIS A 193 -13.22 -17.35 21.61
CA HIS A 193 -13.70 -16.22 20.80
C HIS A 193 -13.02 -16.02 19.43
N ALA A 194 -12.46 -17.07 18.82
CA ALA A 194 -12.02 -17.03 17.43
C ALA A 194 -13.25 -17.01 16.51
N GLN A 195 -13.70 -15.82 16.12
CA GLN A 195 -14.91 -15.64 15.30
C GLN A 195 -14.94 -16.48 14.01
N PRO A 196 -13.82 -16.67 13.27
CA PRO A 196 -13.80 -17.50 12.07
C PRO A 196 -13.43 -18.97 12.34
N THR A 197 -13.47 -19.42 13.60
CA THR A 197 -13.17 -20.82 13.95
C THR A 197 -14.10 -21.77 13.21
N CYS A 198 -13.53 -22.86 12.72
CA CYS A 198 -14.25 -23.96 12.09
C CYS A 198 -13.40 -25.23 12.11
N CYS A 199 -13.99 -26.32 11.61
CA CYS A 199 -13.36 -27.63 11.44
C CYS A 199 -13.99 -28.35 10.24
N PRO A 200 -13.51 -29.53 9.84
CA PRO A 200 -14.05 -30.26 8.69
C PRO A 200 -15.58 -30.50 8.75
N SER A 201 -16.16 -30.64 9.94
CA SER A 201 -17.59 -30.96 10.11
C SER A 201 -18.54 -29.77 10.01
N CYS A 202 -18.05 -28.54 10.24
CA CYS A 202 -18.92 -27.36 10.36
C CYS A 202 -18.38 -26.15 9.59
N GLY A 203 -17.24 -26.30 8.95
CA GLY A 203 -16.54 -25.25 8.24
C GLY A 203 -16.81 -25.28 6.74
N PRO A 204 -16.27 -24.26 6.06
CA PRO A 204 -16.27 -24.19 4.61
C PRO A 204 -15.64 -25.43 3.96
N GLN A 205 -16.21 -25.87 2.85
CA GLN A 205 -15.73 -27.02 2.08
C GLN A 205 -14.90 -26.58 0.88
N VAL A 206 -13.75 -27.23 0.70
CA VAL A 206 -12.89 -27.02 -0.48
C VAL A 206 -13.29 -28.00 -1.59
N THR A 207 -13.34 -27.50 -2.81
CA THR A 207 -13.67 -28.28 -4.01
C THR A 207 -12.63 -28.04 -5.09
N PHE A 208 -12.25 -29.10 -5.79
CA PHE A 208 -11.53 -29.00 -7.06
C PHE A 208 -12.49 -29.24 -8.22
N ILE A 209 -12.43 -28.39 -9.25
CA ILE A 209 -13.30 -28.43 -10.43
C ILE A 209 -12.42 -28.45 -11.68
N SER A 210 -12.60 -29.44 -12.55
CA SER A 210 -11.92 -29.50 -13.86
C SER A 210 -12.90 -29.98 -14.93
N GLN A 211 -12.95 -29.31 -16.09
CA GLN A 211 -13.76 -29.73 -17.25
C GLN A 211 -15.23 -30.14 -16.93
N ASN A 212 -15.90 -29.41 -16.02
CA ASN A 212 -17.24 -29.69 -15.47
C ASN A 212 -17.39 -30.96 -14.60
N GLU A 213 -16.29 -31.63 -14.24
CA GLU A 213 -16.27 -32.66 -13.21
C GLU A 213 -15.92 -32.04 -11.84
N HIS A 214 -16.69 -32.43 -10.82
CA HIS A 214 -16.55 -31.96 -9.44
C HIS A 214 -15.90 -33.05 -8.59
N CYS A 215 -14.74 -32.76 -8.01
CA CYS A 215 -14.07 -33.65 -7.06
C CYS A 215 -14.16 -33.07 -5.64
N ALA A 216 -14.69 -33.87 -4.71
CA ALA A 216 -14.83 -33.51 -3.29
C ALA A 216 -13.47 -33.49 -2.55
N SER A 217 -13.48 -32.97 -1.32
CA SER A 217 -12.33 -32.36 -0.64
C SER A 217 -11.10 -33.22 -0.34
N SER A 218 -11.19 -34.56 -0.30
CA SER A 218 -10.05 -35.39 0.13
C SER A 218 -8.89 -35.36 -0.87
N ASP A 219 -9.21 -35.28 -2.15
CA ASP A 219 -8.22 -35.40 -3.24
C ASP A 219 -8.02 -34.07 -3.99
N ALA A 220 -8.68 -33.01 -3.54
CA ALA A 220 -8.69 -31.71 -4.22
C ALA A 220 -7.28 -31.10 -4.38
N PHE A 221 -6.45 -31.20 -3.33
CA PHE A 221 -5.07 -30.70 -3.35
C PHE A 221 -4.16 -31.55 -4.23
N SER A 222 -4.26 -32.88 -4.13
CA SER A 222 -3.52 -33.81 -4.98
C SER A 222 -3.83 -33.60 -6.47
N GLN A 223 -5.11 -33.46 -6.84
CA GLN A 223 -5.50 -33.18 -8.23
C GLN A 223 -5.02 -31.81 -8.72
N ALA A 224 -5.11 -30.77 -7.88
CA ALA A 224 -4.59 -29.44 -8.19
C ALA A 224 -3.06 -29.48 -8.38
N ALA A 225 -2.35 -30.23 -7.54
CA ALA A 225 -0.91 -30.41 -7.62
C ALA A 225 -0.49 -31.17 -8.89
N ASP A 226 -1.20 -32.24 -9.24
CA ASP A 226 -0.98 -33.00 -10.47
C ASP A 226 -1.28 -32.18 -11.72
N LEU A 227 -2.29 -31.31 -11.68
CA LEU A 227 -2.60 -30.39 -12.77
C LEU A 227 -1.44 -29.40 -13.00
N LEU A 228 -0.95 -28.78 -11.92
CA LEU A 228 0.18 -27.85 -11.98
C LEU A 228 1.47 -28.55 -12.44
N ALA A 229 1.76 -29.74 -11.91
CA ALA A 229 2.95 -30.51 -12.28
C ALA A 229 2.95 -30.93 -13.76
N ARG A 230 1.77 -31.05 -14.39
CA ARG A 230 1.59 -31.30 -15.82
C ARG A 230 1.58 -30.02 -16.68
N GLY A 231 1.82 -28.84 -16.11
CA GLY A 231 1.84 -27.56 -16.83
C GLY A 231 0.47 -26.89 -16.99
N GLY A 232 -0.53 -27.31 -16.21
CA GLY A 232 -1.85 -26.69 -16.16
C GLY A 232 -1.84 -25.31 -15.49
N ILE A 233 -2.85 -24.49 -15.79
CA ILE A 233 -3.16 -23.22 -15.11
C ILE A 233 -4.28 -23.50 -14.11
N LEU A 234 -4.04 -23.22 -12.83
CA LEU A 234 -5.01 -23.37 -11.76
C LEU A 234 -5.55 -22.00 -11.33
N ALA A 235 -6.87 -21.84 -11.29
CA ALA A 235 -7.51 -20.72 -10.59
C ALA A 235 -7.76 -21.10 -9.14
N MET A 236 -7.00 -20.52 -8.21
CA MET A 236 -7.06 -20.83 -6.78
C MET A 236 -7.74 -19.70 -6.01
N LYS A 237 -8.79 -20.00 -5.25
CA LYS A 237 -9.40 -19.04 -4.33
C LYS A 237 -8.47 -18.83 -3.13
N GLY A 238 -8.05 -17.58 -2.92
CA GLY A 238 -7.20 -17.16 -1.81
C GLY A 238 -7.99 -16.49 -0.69
N LEU A 239 -7.29 -15.67 0.10
CA LEU A 239 -7.88 -14.94 1.23
C LEU A 239 -8.66 -13.70 0.74
N GLY A 240 -8.03 -12.87 -0.09
CA GLY A 240 -8.58 -11.62 -0.60
C GLY A 240 -9.16 -11.70 -2.01
N GLY A 241 -9.03 -12.83 -2.71
CA GLY A 241 -9.56 -13.05 -4.05
C GLY A 241 -8.89 -14.25 -4.71
N TYR A 242 -9.07 -14.41 -6.02
CA TYR A 242 -8.50 -15.53 -6.78
C TYR A 242 -7.06 -15.25 -7.24
N HIS A 243 -6.26 -16.31 -7.33
CA HIS A 243 -4.94 -16.32 -7.99
C HIS A 243 -4.98 -17.23 -9.21
N LEU A 244 -4.25 -16.85 -10.26
CA LEU A 244 -3.89 -17.77 -11.33
C LEU A 244 -2.50 -18.32 -11.04
N VAL A 245 -2.41 -19.65 -11.06
CA VAL A 245 -1.26 -20.41 -10.57
C VAL A 245 -0.72 -21.31 -11.67
N VAL A 246 0.59 -21.28 -11.85
CA VAL A 246 1.34 -22.20 -12.73
C VAL A 246 2.65 -22.58 -12.06
N ASP A 247 3.23 -23.70 -12.47
CA ASP A 247 4.62 -24.04 -12.16
C ASP A 247 5.57 -22.98 -12.74
N ALA A 248 6.30 -22.27 -11.89
CA ALA A 248 7.19 -21.19 -12.30
C ALA A 248 8.46 -21.70 -13.01
N THR A 249 8.71 -23.00 -13.01
CA THR A 249 9.82 -23.64 -13.74
C THR A 249 9.43 -24.03 -15.17
N ASN A 250 8.14 -24.02 -15.49
CA ASN A 250 7.61 -24.42 -16.80
C ASN A 250 7.36 -23.19 -17.70
N GLU A 251 8.28 -22.96 -18.64
CA GLU A 251 8.22 -21.83 -19.58
C GLU A 251 6.94 -21.82 -20.42
N ASP A 252 6.50 -22.97 -20.93
CA ASP A 252 5.28 -23.05 -21.76
C ASP A 252 4.03 -22.68 -20.96
N ALA A 253 3.94 -23.14 -19.71
CA ALA A 253 2.83 -22.80 -18.82
C ALA A 253 2.81 -21.31 -18.47
N VAL A 254 3.96 -20.73 -18.15
CA VAL A 254 4.09 -19.29 -17.85
C VAL A 254 3.75 -18.45 -19.09
N GLN A 255 4.22 -18.82 -20.28
CA GLN A 255 3.88 -18.11 -21.51
C GLN A 255 2.40 -18.23 -21.87
N ARG A 256 1.79 -19.40 -21.66
CA ARG A 256 0.34 -19.58 -21.85
C ARG A 256 -0.44 -18.66 -20.92
N LEU A 257 -0.05 -18.57 -19.65
CA LEU A 257 -0.64 -17.64 -18.70
C LEU A 257 -0.46 -16.17 -19.13
N ARG A 258 0.70 -15.77 -19.66
CA ARG A 258 0.92 -14.40 -20.19
C ARG A 258 -0.02 -14.06 -21.33
N ARG A 259 -0.11 -14.94 -22.33
CA ARG A 259 -0.99 -14.77 -23.49
C ARG A 259 -2.45 -14.65 -23.05
N ALA A 260 -2.88 -15.52 -22.12
CA ALA A 260 -4.24 -15.50 -21.60
C ALA A 260 -4.58 -14.23 -20.79
N LYS A 261 -3.60 -13.66 -20.08
CA LYS A 261 -3.78 -12.42 -19.31
C LYS A 261 -3.60 -11.14 -20.13
N HIS A 262 -3.22 -11.24 -21.41
CA HIS A 262 -2.74 -10.10 -22.21
C HIS A 262 -1.67 -9.29 -21.45
N ARG A 263 -0.72 -10.01 -20.85
CA ARG A 263 0.31 -9.46 -19.95
C ARG A 263 1.68 -9.95 -20.41
N ASP A 264 2.18 -9.37 -21.49
CA ASP A 264 3.36 -9.90 -22.18
C ASP A 264 4.66 -9.63 -21.40
N SER A 265 4.79 -8.48 -20.74
CA SER A 265 6.06 -8.04 -20.14
C SER A 265 6.07 -7.80 -18.62
N LYS A 266 4.92 -7.60 -17.95
CA LYS A 266 4.91 -7.30 -16.49
C LYS A 266 5.35 -8.53 -15.67
N PRO A 267 6.35 -8.43 -14.77
CA PRO A 267 6.87 -9.57 -14.01
C PRO A 267 5.80 -10.28 -13.17
N PHE A 268 5.99 -11.58 -12.94
CA PHE A 268 5.17 -12.37 -12.02
C PHE A 268 5.89 -12.58 -10.68
N ALA A 269 5.12 -12.59 -9.60
CA ALA A 269 5.60 -13.03 -8.30
C ALA A 269 5.57 -14.56 -8.22
N ILE A 270 6.55 -15.12 -7.53
CA ILE A 270 6.64 -16.55 -7.22
C ILE A 270 6.42 -16.78 -5.73
N MET A 271 5.66 -17.82 -5.42
CA MET A 271 5.55 -18.39 -4.08
C MET A 271 6.47 -19.58 -3.96
N VAL A 272 7.18 -19.65 -2.83
CA VAL A 272 8.14 -20.71 -2.53
C VAL A 272 7.81 -21.33 -1.17
N PRO A 273 8.01 -22.64 -0.98
CA PRO A 273 7.52 -23.35 0.20
C PRO A 273 8.23 -22.94 1.50
N THR A 274 9.51 -22.55 1.41
CA THR A 274 10.35 -22.25 2.57
C THR A 274 11.18 -20.99 2.38
N LEU A 275 11.62 -20.39 3.49
CA LEU A 275 12.59 -19.28 3.43
C LEU A 275 13.93 -19.67 2.82
N GLU A 276 14.35 -20.93 3.00
CA GLU A 276 15.55 -21.44 2.35
C GLU A 276 15.41 -21.37 0.83
N SER A 277 14.26 -21.81 0.31
CA SER A 277 13.93 -21.68 -1.11
C SER A 277 13.90 -20.21 -1.55
N ALA A 278 13.34 -19.31 -0.74
CA ALA A 278 13.33 -17.88 -1.03
C ALA A 278 14.74 -17.30 -1.24
N ARG A 279 15.70 -17.65 -0.37
CA ARG A 279 17.10 -17.21 -0.48
C ARG A 279 17.83 -17.80 -1.69
N ALA A 280 17.37 -18.95 -2.20
CA ALA A 280 17.92 -19.54 -3.41
C ALA A 280 17.55 -18.76 -4.69
N PHE A 281 16.45 -17.99 -4.68
CA PHE A 281 16.01 -17.21 -5.84
C PHE A 281 16.36 -15.72 -5.75
N GLY A 282 16.38 -15.14 -4.55
CA GLY A 282 16.63 -13.72 -4.33
C GLY A 282 17.66 -13.45 -3.24
N SER A 283 18.42 -12.37 -3.39
CA SER A 283 19.22 -11.80 -2.31
C SER A 283 18.30 -11.04 -1.36
N LEU A 284 18.09 -11.59 -0.17
CA LEU A 284 17.18 -11.05 0.84
C LEU A 284 17.97 -10.49 2.03
N SER A 285 17.69 -9.24 2.40
CA SER A 285 18.16 -8.65 3.65
C SER A 285 17.56 -9.35 4.87
N HIS A 286 18.09 -9.03 6.06
CA HIS A 286 17.53 -9.53 7.31
C HIS A 286 16.07 -9.06 7.50
N HIS A 287 15.79 -7.78 7.20
CA HIS A 287 14.46 -7.20 7.32
C HIS A 287 13.49 -7.82 6.30
N ALA A 288 13.91 -8.04 5.06
CA ALA A 288 13.12 -8.75 4.05
C ALA A 288 12.75 -10.17 4.48
N THR A 289 13.70 -10.90 5.09
CA THR A 289 13.45 -12.24 5.64
C THR A 289 12.38 -12.21 6.75
N GLN A 290 12.52 -11.29 7.71
CA GLN A 290 11.54 -11.13 8.80
C GLN A 290 10.17 -10.77 8.26
N LEU A 291 10.12 -9.91 7.26
CA LEU A 291 8.88 -9.46 6.63
C LEU A 291 8.14 -10.62 5.94
N LEU A 292 8.84 -11.50 5.23
CA LEU A 292 8.24 -12.70 4.63
C LEU A 292 7.57 -13.61 5.66
N GLN A 293 8.12 -13.69 6.89
CA GLN A 293 7.54 -14.50 7.98
C GLN A 293 6.54 -13.74 8.86
N SER A 294 6.34 -12.44 8.61
CA SER A 294 5.43 -11.62 9.40
C SER A 294 3.97 -12.04 9.17
N PRO A 295 3.03 -11.64 10.06
CA PRO A 295 1.61 -11.82 9.81
C PRO A 295 1.13 -11.20 8.50
N ALA A 296 1.80 -10.15 8.00
CA ALA A 296 1.47 -9.54 6.72
C ALA A 296 1.90 -10.40 5.52
N ALA A 297 3.00 -11.16 5.62
CA ALA A 297 3.56 -12.03 4.57
C ALA A 297 3.41 -11.46 3.13
N PRO A 298 3.97 -10.27 2.84
CA PRO A 298 3.82 -9.62 1.53
C PRO A 298 4.69 -10.28 0.46
N ILE A 299 4.52 -9.87 -0.79
CA ILE A 299 5.48 -10.12 -1.87
C ILE A 299 6.68 -9.19 -1.66
N VAL A 300 7.88 -9.75 -1.58
CA VAL A 300 9.14 -9.02 -1.48
C VAL A 300 9.87 -9.03 -2.82
N LEU A 301 10.11 -7.85 -3.40
CA LEU A 301 10.93 -7.68 -4.60
C LEU A 301 12.41 -7.68 -4.19
N ALA A 302 13.10 -8.77 -4.48
CA ALA A 302 14.51 -8.98 -4.17
C ALA A 302 15.35 -9.01 -5.46
N THR A 303 16.63 -8.65 -5.36
CA THR A 303 17.58 -8.83 -6.46
C THR A 303 17.71 -10.31 -6.79
N ARG A 304 17.44 -10.69 -8.05
CA ARG A 304 17.48 -12.09 -8.49
C ARG A 304 18.90 -12.62 -8.43
N ARG A 305 19.06 -13.85 -7.94
CA ARG A 305 20.32 -14.61 -8.08
C ARG A 305 20.38 -15.28 -9.44
N VAL A 306 21.34 -14.89 -10.26
CA VAL A 306 21.49 -15.41 -11.64
C VAL A 306 22.00 -16.86 -11.65
N GLU A 307 22.63 -17.30 -10.55
CA GLU A 307 23.14 -18.67 -10.37
C GLU A 307 22.03 -19.74 -10.35
N ASN A 308 20.80 -19.36 -10.02
CA ASN A 308 19.64 -20.24 -10.00
C ASN A 308 18.67 -19.87 -11.13
N ASP A 309 18.81 -20.56 -12.26
CA ASP A 309 18.01 -20.35 -13.46
C ASP A 309 16.85 -21.37 -13.60
N SER A 310 16.42 -21.96 -12.48
CA SER A 310 15.30 -22.93 -12.50
C SER A 310 13.94 -22.27 -12.75
N VAL A 311 13.83 -20.96 -12.54
CA VAL A 311 12.62 -20.19 -12.86
C VAL A 311 12.62 -19.81 -14.33
N ALA A 312 11.48 -20.03 -14.97
CA ALA A 312 11.26 -19.74 -16.38
C ALA A 312 11.56 -18.26 -16.70
N HIS A 313 12.24 -18.00 -17.81
CA HIS A 313 12.65 -16.65 -18.20
C HIS A 313 11.46 -15.70 -18.32
N SER A 314 10.33 -16.22 -18.80
CA SER A 314 9.08 -15.47 -18.90
C SER A 314 8.57 -14.99 -17.54
N VAL A 315 8.94 -15.53 -16.39
CA VAL A 315 8.49 -15.00 -15.09
C VAL A 315 9.02 -13.58 -14.86
N THR A 316 10.29 -13.35 -15.19
CA THR A 316 10.97 -12.06 -14.93
C THR A 316 10.92 -11.08 -16.10
N ALA A 317 10.71 -11.58 -17.33
CA ALA A 317 10.59 -10.75 -18.54
C ALA A 317 11.68 -9.67 -18.67
N GLY A 318 12.94 -10.05 -18.38
CA GLY A 318 14.10 -9.15 -18.47
C GLY A 318 14.43 -8.37 -17.19
N CYS A 319 13.55 -8.33 -16.19
CA CYS A 319 13.78 -7.64 -14.92
C CYS A 319 14.94 -8.25 -14.11
N HIS A 320 15.67 -7.41 -13.37
CA HIS A 320 16.76 -7.82 -12.46
C HIS A 320 16.25 -8.23 -11.07
N ARG A 321 14.98 -7.92 -10.76
CA ARG A 321 14.31 -8.28 -9.51
C ARG A 321 13.34 -9.43 -9.72
N ILE A 322 13.07 -10.15 -8.63
CA ILE A 322 12.06 -11.19 -8.56
C ILE A 322 11.16 -10.94 -7.35
N GLY A 323 9.84 -11.03 -7.54
CA GLY A 323 8.87 -10.97 -6.45
C GLY A 323 8.76 -12.33 -5.78
N ILE A 324 9.08 -12.41 -4.50
CA ILE A 324 9.08 -13.65 -3.72
C ILE A 324 8.05 -13.52 -2.61
N MET A 325 7.25 -14.56 -2.42
CA MET A 325 6.33 -14.69 -1.29
C MET A 325 6.37 -16.11 -0.72
N VAL A 326 5.86 -16.28 0.49
CA VAL A 326 5.72 -17.60 1.15
C VAL A 326 4.25 -17.92 1.36
N PRO A 327 3.89 -19.20 1.60
CA PRO A 327 2.53 -19.57 1.95
C PRO A 327 2.03 -18.78 3.16
N TYR A 328 0.85 -18.19 3.02
CA TYR A 328 0.18 -17.44 4.09
C TYR A 328 -1.20 -18.00 4.43
N THR A 329 -1.78 -18.86 3.59
CA THR A 329 -3.04 -19.58 3.87
C THR A 329 -2.82 -21.09 4.06
N PRO A 330 -3.70 -21.79 4.80
CA PRO A 330 -3.56 -23.24 4.96
C PRO A 330 -3.68 -23.99 3.63
N MET A 331 -4.51 -23.52 2.69
CA MET A 331 -4.61 -24.10 1.34
C MET A 331 -3.27 -24.06 0.59
N GLN A 332 -2.50 -22.98 0.72
CA GLN A 332 -1.17 -22.89 0.09
C GLN A 332 -0.19 -23.86 0.76
N TYR A 333 -0.21 -23.96 2.09
CA TYR A 333 0.61 -24.96 2.80
C TYR A 333 0.28 -26.39 2.37
N LEU A 334 -1.00 -26.73 2.25
CA LEU A 334 -1.44 -28.05 1.79
C LEU A 334 -1.02 -28.31 0.34
N LEU A 335 -1.15 -27.33 -0.55
CA LEU A 335 -0.72 -27.45 -1.93
C LEU A 335 0.79 -27.74 -2.05
N PHE A 336 1.62 -27.11 -1.22
CA PHE A 336 3.07 -27.40 -1.15
C PHE A 336 3.42 -28.69 -0.39
N ALA A 337 2.51 -29.23 0.40
CA ALA A 337 2.71 -30.52 1.06
C ALA A 337 2.53 -31.69 0.08
N GLU A 338 1.89 -31.46 -1.07
CA GLU A 338 1.74 -32.47 -2.12
C GLU A 338 3.11 -32.82 -2.75
N PRO A 339 3.47 -34.11 -2.85
CA PRO A 339 4.77 -34.55 -3.36
C PRO A 339 5.09 -34.02 -4.77
N ALA A 340 4.07 -33.81 -5.61
CA ALA A 340 4.24 -33.30 -6.96
C ALA A 340 4.82 -31.86 -7.00
N LEU A 341 4.64 -31.08 -5.92
CA LEU A 341 4.99 -29.66 -5.86
C LEU A 341 5.98 -29.27 -4.75
N ALA A 342 6.37 -30.19 -3.86
CA ALA A 342 7.10 -29.91 -2.62
C ALA A 342 8.34 -29.00 -2.70
N LEU A 343 8.98 -28.86 -3.87
CA LEU A 343 10.14 -28.01 -4.10
C LEU A 343 10.00 -27.06 -5.31
N ARG A 344 8.82 -26.99 -5.93
CA ARG A 344 8.62 -26.20 -7.15
C ARG A 344 8.17 -24.79 -6.81
N PRO A 345 8.84 -23.72 -7.26
CA PRO A 345 8.27 -22.37 -7.17
C PRO A 345 6.99 -22.29 -8.01
N LEU A 346 5.96 -21.63 -7.49
CA LEU A 346 4.70 -21.42 -8.20
C LEU A 346 4.51 -19.95 -8.51
N VAL A 347 4.11 -19.61 -9.73
CA VAL A 347 3.61 -18.25 -10.00
C VAL A 347 2.31 -18.05 -9.24
N MET A 348 2.18 -16.95 -8.51
CA MET A 348 0.96 -16.53 -7.81
C MET A 348 0.60 -15.13 -8.28
N THR A 349 -0.10 -15.02 -9.41
CA THR A 349 -0.58 -13.70 -9.89
C THR A 349 -2.04 -13.51 -9.52
N SER A 350 -2.43 -12.28 -9.18
CA SER A 350 -3.83 -11.90 -9.03
C SER A 350 -4.66 -12.38 -10.22
N ALA A 351 -5.83 -12.95 -9.98
CA ALA A 351 -6.71 -13.37 -11.05
C ALA A 351 -7.56 -12.18 -11.49
N ASN A 352 -7.11 -11.53 -12.56
CA ASN A 352 -7.72 -10.38 -13.20
C ASN A 352 -7.31 -10.35 -14.67
N LEU A 353 -8.18 -9.86 -15.55
CA LEU A 353 -7.84 -9.59 -16.95
C LEU A 353 -7.20 -8.18 -17.01
N SER A 354 -5.97 -8.06 -17.52
CA SER A 354 -5.27 -6.77 -17.58
C SER A 354 -5.13 -6.06 -16.21
N ASP A 355 -5.34 -4.75 -16.13
CA ASP A 355 -5.27 -3.92 -14.91
C ASP A 355 -6.63 -3.78 -14.17
N ASP A 356 -7.61 -4.66 -14.45
CA ASP A 356 -8.85 -4.74 -13.68
C ASP A 356 -8.61 -5.17 -12.21
N PRO A 357 -9.53 -4.84 -11.28
CA PRO A 357 -9.43 -5.29 -9.90
C PRO A 357 -9.47 -6.81 -9.74
N LEU A 358 -8.92 -7.29 -8.62
CA LEU A 358 -8.94 -8.69 -8.21
C LEU A 358 -10.36 -9.27 -8.16
N ILE A 359 -10.56 -10.41 -8.84
CA ILE A 359 -11.83 -11.14 -8.81
C ILE A 359 -11.95 -11.92 -7.51
N LYS A 360 -13.09 -11.77 -6.83
CA LYS A 360 -13.39 -12.41 -5.55
C LYS A 360 -14.60 -13.36 -5.59
N ASP A 361 -15.49 -13.16 -6.55
CA ASP A 361 -16.79 -13.86 -6.64
C ASP A 361 -16.66 -15.12 -7.51
N ASP A 362 -17.19 -16.24 -7.03
CA ASP A 362 -16.96 -17.56 -7.64
C ASP A 362 -17.57 -17.68 -9.04
N GLU A 363 -18.77 -17.13 -9.24
CA GLU A 363 -19.42 -17.13 -10.56
C GLU A 363 -18.65 -16.31 -11.58
N VAL A 364 -18.12 -15.16 -11.16
CA VAL A 364 -17.32 -14.28 -12.03
C VAL A 364 -16.01 -14.98 -12.41
N ALA A 365 -15.33 -15.60 -11.43
CA ALA A 365 -14.11 -16.36 -11.67
C ALA A 365 -14.35 -17.54 -12.62
N ARG A 366 -15.45 -18.28 -12.44
CA ARG A 366 -15.84 -19.39 -13.32
C ARG A 366 -16.07 -18.93 -14.75
N LEU A 367 -16.76 -17.81 -14.95
CA LEU A 367 -17.08 -17.28 -16.28
C LEU A 367 -15.83 -16.73 -16.99
N GLU A 368 -15.02 -15.93 -16.30
CA GLU A 368 -13.88 -15.26 -16.92
C GLU A 368 -12.66 -16.14 -17.13
N PHE A 369 -12.45 -17.11 -16.24
CA PHE A 369 -11.30 -18.01 -16.33
C PHE A 369 -11.67 -19.35 -16.98
N ALA A 370 -12.89 -19.53 -17.48
CA ALA A 370 -13.32 -20.76 -18.15
C ALA A 370 -12.38 -21.17 -19.30
N GLU A 371 -11.87 -20.19 -20.06
CA GLU A 371 -10.97 -20.42 -21.20
C GLU A 371 -9.49 -20.35 -20.83
N ILE A 372 -9.18 -19.96 -19.58
CA ILE A 372 -7.80 -19.68 -19.12
C ILE A 372 -7.31 -20.77 -18.16
N ALA A 373 -8.12 -21.13 -17.17
CA ALA A 373 -7.78 -22.08 -16.12
C ALA A 373 -8.24 -23.49 -16.51
N ASP A 374 -7.33 -24.45 -16.39
CA ASP A 374 -7.63 -25.88 -16.62
C ASP A 374 -8.31 -26.53 -15.41
N GLY A 375 -8.29 -25.84 -14.26
CA GLY A 375 -9.00 -26.25 -13.06
C GLY A 375 -9.16 -25.10 -12.05
N PHE A 376 -10.10 -25.28 -11.13
CA PHE A 376 -10.39 -24.35 -10.05
C PHE A 376 -10.24 -25.05 -8.70
N LEU A 377 -9.46 -24.48 -7.80
CA LEU A 377 -9.39 -24.88 -6.40
C LEU A 377 -10.09 -23.81 -5.56
N THR A 378 -11.32 -24.09 -5.11
CA THR A 378 -12.20 -23.09 -4.51
C THR A 378 -12.79 -23.56 -3.18
N HIS A 379 -13.49 -22.66 -2.47
CA HIS A 379 -14.24 -22.97 -1.25
C HIS A 379 -15.52 -22.13 -1.14
N ASP A 380 -16.49 -22.65 -0.40
CA ASP A 380 -17.83 -22.03 -0.23
C ASP A 380 -17.86 -20.82 0.74
N ARG A 381 -16.76 -20.49 1.45
CA ARG A 381 -16.69 -19.22 2.21
C ARG A 381 -16.66 -18.01 1.25
N PRO A 382 -17.61 -17.05 1.32
CA PRO A 382 -17.55 -15.84 0.54
C PRO A 382 -16.39 -14.92 0.94
N ILE A 383 -15.84 -14.20 -0.05
CA ILE A 383 -14.90 -13.10 0.16
C ILE A 383 -15.69 -11.81 -0.01
N LEU A 384 -15.80 -11.03 1.06
CA LEU A 384 -16.60 -9.80 1.06
C LEU A 384 -15.85 -8.68 0.35
N ARG A 385 -14.59 -8.47 0.71
CA ARG A 385 -13.74 -7.40 0.15
C ARG A 385 -12.58 -8.00 -0.61
N ALA A 386 -12.40 -7.53 -1.85
CA ALA A 386 -11.24 -7.90 -2.63
C ALA A 386 -10.02 -7.14 -2.11
N VAL A 387 -8.94 -7.86 -1.79
CA VAL A 387 -7.70 -7.26 -1.29
C VAL A 387 -6.52 -7.97 -1.95
N ASP A 388 -5.77 -7.22 -2.76
CA ASP A 388 -4.53 -7.68 -3.41
C ASP A 388 -3.43 -8.03 -2.40
N ASP A 389 -2.45 -8.81 -2.86
CA ASP A 389 -1.21 -8.99 -2.13
C ASP A 389 -0.39 -7.69 -2.09
N SER A 390 0.11 -7.35 -0.91
CA SER A 390 1.03 -6.23 -0.72
C SER A 390 2.39 -6.52 -1.36
N ILE A 391 3.06 -5.47 -1.85
CA ILE A 391 4.37 -5.56 -2.51
C ILE A 391 5.32 -4.58 -1.84
N VAL A 392 6.48 -5.08 -1.41
CA VAL A 392 7.56 -4.31 -0.79
C VAL A 392 8.86 -4.61 -1.52
N ALA A 393 9.64 -3.59 -1.84
CA ALA A 393 10.97 -3.75 -2.40
C ALA A 393 12.03 -3.78 -1.30
N ASP A 394 12.96 -4.73 -1.40
CA ASP A 394 14.19 -4.75 -0.59
C ASP A 394 15.21 -3.85 -1.31
N THR A 395 15.63 -2.77 -0.65
CA THR A 395 16.58 -1.78 -1.17
C THR A 395 17.72 -1.56 -0.16
N THR A 396 18.77 -0.83 -0.56
CA THR A 396 19.85 -0.54 0.39
C THR A 396 19.43 0.48 1.46
N GLU A 397 18.47 1.35 1.12
CA GLU A 397 17.82 2.30 2.04
C GLU A 397 16.79 1.65 2.98
N GLY A 398 16.48 0.36 2.79
CA GLY A 398 15.56 -0.41 3.62
C GLY A 398 14.40 -1.02 2.84
N LEU A 399 13.26 -1.18 3.51
CA LEU A 399 12.05 -1.74 2.90
C LEU A 399 11.19 -0.61 2.31
N LEU A 400 11.03 -0.60 0.99
CA LEU A 400 10.23 0.39 0.29
C LEU A 400 8.87 -0.20 -0.11
N PRO A 401 7.74 0.28 0.46
CA PRO A 401 6.43 -0.16 0.02
C PRO A 401 6.16 0.27 -1.42
N ILE A 402 5.77 -0.69 -2.28
CA ILE A 402 5.35 -0.42 -3.66
C ILE A 402 3.82 -0.48 -3.76
N ARG A 403 3.20 -1.39 -3.01
CA ARG A 403 1.75 -1.56 -2.90
C ARG A 403 1.39 -1.97 -1.48
N VAL A 404 0.50 -1.22 -0.86
CA VAL A 404 -0.03 -1.51 0.48
C VAL A 404 -1.45 -2.04 0.33
N ALA A 405 -1.65 -3.30 0.72
CA ALA A 405 -2.92 -4.01 0.63
C ALA A 405 -3.01 -5.08 1.75
N ARG A 406 -3.14 -6.37 1.42
CA ARG A 406 -3.28 -7.47 2.39
C ARG A 406 -2.19 -7.43 3.46
N GLY A 407 -2.58 -7.62 4.72
CA GLY A 407 -1.68 -7.59 5.87
C GLY A 407 -1.45 -6.22 6.48
N TYR A 408 -1.90 -5.15 5.81
CA TYR A 408 -1.77 -3.77 6.31
C TYR A 408 -3.10 -3.02 6.36
N VAL A 409 -4.01 -3.30 5.42
CA VAL A 409 -5.24 -2.51 5.25
C VAL A 409 -6.45 -3.13 5.97
N PRO A 410 -7.39 -2.30 6.46
CA PRO A 410 -7.38 -0.83 6.46
C PRO A 410 -6.30 -0.29 7.42
N MET A 411 -5.46 0.61 6.92
CA MET A 411 -4.21 0.96 7.59
C MET A 411 -4.33 2.32 8.29
N PRO A 412 -4.42 2.37 9.64
CA PRO A 412 -4.38 3.63 10.37
C PRO A 412 -2.96 4.19 10.39
N ILE A 413 -2.82 5.46 10.02
CA ILE A 413 -1.57 6.22 10.03
C ILE A 413 -1.82 7.55 10.74
N ALA A 414 -0.98 7.84 11.74
CA ALA A 414 -1.07 9.09 12.49
C ALA A 414 -0.80 10.29 11.58
N LEU A 415 -1.60 11.33 11.73
CA LEU A 415 -1.42 12.62 11.09
C LEU A 415 -0.64 13.55 12.04
N PRO A 416 0.34 14.34 11.56
CA PRO A 416 1.06 15.31 12.38
C PRO A 416 0.15 16.37 12.99
N HIS A 417 -0.95 16.70 12.31
CA HIS A 417 -1.99 17.61 12.77
C HIS A 417 -3.29 16.83 12.92
N ALA A 418 -3.94 16.96 14.08
CA ALA A 418 -5.28 16.40 14.26
C ALA A 418 -6.28 17.14 13.37
N ALA A 419 -7.09 16.42 12.62
CA ALA A 419 -8.15 17.05 11.85
C ALA A 419 -9.27 17.49 12.82
N PRO A 420 -9.80 18.72 12.68
CA PRO A 420 -10.85 19.22 13.59
C PRO A 420 -12.16 18.44 13.43
N ALA A 421 -12.34 17.79 12.28
CA ALA A 421 -13.53 17.06 11.91
C ALA A 421 -13.15 15.85 11.03
N PRO A 422 -13.97 14.79 11.01
CA PRO A 422 -13.74 13.67 10.13
C PRO A 422 -13.94 14.06 8.66
N GLY A 423 -13.22 13.41 7.76
CA GLY A 423 -13.32 13.69 6.32
C GLY A 423 -12.86 12.53 5.45
N LEU A 424 -12.97 12.71 4.15
CA LEU A 424 -12.67 11.68 3.16
C LEU A 424 -11.76 12.23 2.06
N CYS A 425 -10.68 11.51 1.77
CA CYS A 425 -9.76 11.81 0.67
C CYS A 425 -9.90 10.76 -0.43
N THR A 426 -10.05 11.20 -1.66
CA THR A 426 -10.36 10.32 -2.82
C THR A 426 -9.14 9.88 -3.62
N GLY A 427 -7.94 10.38 -3.31
CA GLY A 427 -6.70 9.98 -3.97
C GLY A 427 -6.52 10.55 -5.37
N GLY A 428 -5.66 9.89 -6.17
CA GLY A 428 -5.42 10.14 -7.59
C GLY A 428 -6.29 9.26 -8.51
N GLU A 429 -5.91 9.10 -9.78
CA GLU A 429 -6.63 8.23 -10.74
C GLU A 429 -5.98 6.84 -10.86
N LEU A 430 -4.65 6.82 -10.93
CA LEU A 430 -3.85 5.61 -11.05
C LEU A 430 -3.46 5.07 -9.69
N LYS A 431 -3.28 3.75 -9.60
CA LYS A 431 -2.96 3.02 -8.35
C LYS A 431 -3.75 3.50 -7.13
N ASN A 432 -5.01 3.88 -7.35
CA ASN A 432 -5.80 4.67 -6.41
C ASN A 432 -5.93 3.96 -5.05
N THR A 433 -5.90 4.80 -4.01
CA THR A 433 -6.33 4.49 -2.65
C THR A 433 -7.26 5.61 -2.20
N VAL A 434 -8.10 5.32 -1.20
CA VAL A 434 -8.89 6.33 -0.49
C VAL A 434 -8.45 6.38 0.97
N SER A 435 -8.63 7.54 1.60
CA SER A 435 -8.27 7.72 3.00
C SER A 435 -9.43 8.33 3.77
N LEU A 436 -9.85 7.65 4.84
CA LEU A 436 -10.81 8.18 5.79
C LEU A 436 -10.06 8.86 6.93
N VAL A 437 -10.36 10.12 7.20
CA VAL A 437 -9.74 10.87 8.29
C VAL A 437 -10.67 10.93 9.48
N ARG A 438 -10.14 10.59 10.65
CA ARG A 438 -10.84 10.69 11.93
C ARG A 438 -9.83 10.97 13.03
N ASN A 439 -10.14 11.95 13.88
CA ASN A 439 -9.25 12.38 14.96
C ASN A 439 -7.86 12.78 14.41
N ASN A 440 -6.82 12.16 14.92
CA ASN A 440 -5.43 12.35 14.53
C ASN A 440 -4.93 11.27 13.55
N GLU A 441 -5.82 10.60 12.81
CA GLU A 441 -5.43 9.49 11.94
C GLU A 441 -6.10 9.51 10.57
N ALA A 442 -5.36 8.99 9.61
CA ALA A 442 -5.80 8.66 8.27
C ALA A 442 -5.83 7.13 8.12
N ILE A 443 -7.01 6.59 7.80
CA ILE A 443 -7.25 5.17 7.56
C ILE A 443 -7.20 4.95 6.05
N VAL A 444 -6.08 4.40 5.57
CA VAL A 444 -5.84 4.18 4.14
C VAL A 444 -6.44 2.85 3.70
N SER A 445 -7.14 2.86 2.57
CA SER A 445 -7.77 1.67 1.98
C SER A 445 -6.76 0.72 1.35
N GLN A 446 -7.24 -0.47 0.96
CA GLN A 446 -6.54 -1.29 -0.01
C GLN A 446 -6.31 -0.56 -1.34
N HIS A 447 -5.31 -1.01 -2.10
CA HIS A 447 -5.15 -0.66 -3.50
C HIS A 447 -6.41 -0.98 -4.31
N ILE A 448 -6.92 0.00 -5.05
CA ILE A 448 -8.13 -0.13 -5.87
C ILE A 448 -7.76 -0.35 -7.35
N GLY A 449 -6.73 0.32 -7.85
CA GLY A 449 -6.25 0.21 -9.23
C GLY A 449 -6.43 1.50 -10.03
N ASP A 450 -6.61 1.36 -11.35
CA ASP A 450 -6.85 2.48 -12.28
C ASP A 450 -8.35 2.73 -12.42
N LEU A 451 -8.81 3.90 -11.97
CA LEU A 451 -10.23 4.25 -11.93
C LEU A 451 -10.88 4.44 -13.31
N SER A 452 -10.09 4.52 -14.39
CA SER A 452 -10.62 4.58 -15.76
C SER A 452 -11.34 3.28 -16.17
N HIS A 453 -11.05 2.18 -15.49
CA HIS A 453 -11.75 0.91 -15.65
C HIS A 453 -13.04 0.88 -14.81
N LEU A 454 -14.15 0.44 -15.42
CA LEU A 454 -15.47 0.44 -14.77
C LEU A 454 -15.49 -0.38 -13.47
N ARG A 455 -14.83 -1.55 -13.45
CA ARG A 455 -14.77 -2.40 -12.25
C ARG A 455 -13.98 -1.75 -11.12
N ALA A 456 -12.89 -1.06 -11.46
CA ALA A 456 -12.11 -0.31 -10.48
C ALA A 456 -12.92 0.86 -9.92
N TYR A 457 -13.67 1.57 -10.77
CA TYR A 457 -14.58 2.62 -10.32
C TYR A 457 -15.68 2.08 -9.39
N GLN A 458 -16.32 0.95 -9.71
CA GLN A 458 -17.30 0.31 -8.84
C GLN A 458 -16.69 -0.13 -7.50
N ARG A 459 -15.47 -0.68 -7.53
CA ARG A 459 -14.71 -1.06 -6.32
C ARG A 459 -14.38 0.18 -5.48
N PHE A 460 -14.02 1.29 -6.10
CA PHE A 460 -13.76 2.56 -5.45
C PHE A 460 -15.01 3.06 -4.68
N GLU A 461 -16.16 3.09 -5.35
CA GLU A 461 -17.43 3.49 -4.72
C GLU A 461 -17.81 2.57 -3.55
N GLN A 462 -17.66 1.25 -3.73
CA GLN A 462 -17.89 0.27 -2.66
C GLN A 462 -16.93 0.47 -1.48
N THR A 463 -15.66 0.73 -1.74
CA THR A 463 -14.64 0.91 -0.70
C THR A 463 -14.91 2.15 0.15
N ILE A 464 -15.32 3.26 -0.48
CA ILE A 464 -15.73 4.47 0.25
C ILE A 464 -16.91 4.15 1.17
N ASN A 465 -17.97 3.53 0.64
CA ASN A 465 -19.17 3.20 1.41
C ASN A 465 -18.85 2.24 2.56
N ASP A 466 -18.02 1.23 2.31
CA ASP A 466 -17.60 0.26 3.32
C ASP A 466 -16.81 0.93 4.45
N LEU A 467 -15.86 1.81 4.13
CA LEU A 467 -15.06 2.50 5.15
C LEU A 467 -15.92 3.47 5.98
N LEU A 468 -16.78 4.26 5.35
CA LEU A 468 -17.69 5.17 6.05
C LEU A 468 -18.60 4.41 7.01
N ARG A 469 -19.13 3.25 6.58
CA ARG A 469 -19.97 2.39 7.41
C ARG A 469 -19.19 1.73 8.54
N LEU A 470 -18.07 1.06 8.24
CA LEU A 470 -17.29 0.29 9.22
C LEU A 470 -16.77 1.16 10.36
N TYR A 471 -16.38 2.40 10.06
CA TYR A 471 -15.85 3.33 11.05
C TYR A 471 -16.92 4.26 11.62
N ASP A 472 -18.18 4.13 11.19
CA ASP A 472 -19.31 5.00 11.56
C ASP A 472 -18.96 6.49 11.45
N VAL A 473 -18.48 6.88 10.26
CA VAL A 473 -18.04 8.25 9.98
C VAL A 473 -18.98 8.90 8.95
N CYS A 474 -19.52 10.06 9.32
CA CYS A 474 -20.10 11.00 8.36
C CYS A 474 -19.03 12.06 8.03
N PRO A 475 -18.56 12.17 6.78
CA PRO A 475 -17.52 13.12 6.42
C PRO A 475 -18.08 14.55 6.56
N GLN A 476 -17.28 15.44 7.13
CA GLN A 476 -17.57 16.88 7.23
C GLN A 476 -16.79 17.73 6.23
N TRP A 477 -15.94 17.08 5.42
CA TRP A 477 -15.21 17.66 4.31
C TRP A 477 -14.73 16.52 3.40
N VAL A 478 -14.47 16.85 2.13
CA VAL A 478 -13.94 15.90 1.15
C VAL A 478 -12.71 16.50 0.46
N ALA A 479 -11.64 15.74 0.30
CA ALA A 479 -10.44 16.15 -0.42
C ALA A 479 -10.23 15.33 -1.71
N CYS A 480 -9.69 15.98 -2.74
CA CYS A 480 -9.39 15.33 -4.02
C CYS A 480 -8.23 16.01 -4.76
N ASP A 481 -7.71 15.33 -5.77
CA ASP A 481 -6.72 15.89 -6.69
C ASP A 481 -7.30 17.10 -7.47
N LEU A 482 -6.43 18.02 -7.86
CA LEU A 482 -6.74 19.20 -8.67
C LEU A 482 -7.10 18.85 -10.13
N HIS A 483 -6.65 17.69 -10.63
CA HIS A 483 -6.77 17.33 -12.04
C HIS A 483 -8.24 17.35 -12.52
N PRO A 484 -8.57 18.15 -13.56
CA PRO A 484 -9.95 18.49 -13.83
C PRO A 484 -10.81 17.32 -14.34
N ARG A 485 -10.19 16.31 -14.94
CA ARG A 485 -10.85 15.17 -15.57
C ARG A 485 -10.84 13.87 -14.77
N TYR A 486 -10.22 13.84 -13.59
CA TYR A 486 -10.17 12.61 -12.79
C TYR A 486 -11.56 12.20 -12.32
N LEU A 487 -11.83 10.88 -12.40
CA LEU A 487 -13.06 10.27 -11.92
C LEU A 487 -13.15 10.34 -10.40
N ALA A 488 -12.00 10.22 -9.70
CA ALA A 488 -11.89 10.45 -8.26
C ALA A 488 -12.41 11.85 -7.88
N ARG A 489 -11.94 12.91 -8.57
CA ARG A 489 -12.39 14.29 -8.36
C ARG A 489 -13.87 14.47 -8.67
N ARG A 490 -14.36 13.89 -9.78
CA ARG A 490 -15.79 13.95 -10.13
C ARG A 490 -16.65 13.34 -9.03
N HIS A 491 -16.23 12.20 -8.48
CA HIS A 491 -16.92 11.53 -7.39
C HIS A 491 -16.83 12.34 -6.08
N ALA A 492 -15.65 12.89 -5.75
CA ALA A 492 -15.46 13.77 -4.60
C ALA A 492 -16.41 14.98 -4.61
N ARG A 493 -16.60 15.61 -5.77
CA ARG A 493 -17.56 16.70 -5.97
C ARG A 493 -19.00 16.28 -5.76
N ALA A 494 -19.36 15.06 -6.20
CA ALA A 494 -20.69 14.51 -5.97
C ALA A 494 -20.92 14.25 -4.48
N LEU A 495 -19.95 13.65 -3.79
CA LEU A 495 -20.01 13.41 -2.34
C LEU A 495 -20.08 14.71 -1.55
N ALA A 496 -19.25 15.70 -1.87
CA ALA A 496 -19.26 17.00 -1.20
C ALA A 496 -20.65 17.69 -1.30
N ARG A 497 -21.31 17.58 -2.46
CA ARG A 497 -22.69 18.06 -2.64
C ARG A 497 -23.72 17.21 -1.89
N GLN A 498 -23.56 15.88 -1.90
CA GLN A 498 -24.47 14.95 -1.24
C GLN A 498 -24.48 15.14 0.29
N TYR A 499 -23.31 15.36 0.89
CA TYR A 499 -23.18 15.60 2.33
C TYR A 499 -23.27 17.09 2.71
N GLU A 500 -23.35 17.99 1.72
CA GLU A 500 -23.34 19.45 1.94
C GLU A 500 -22.10 19.97 2.69
N VAL A 501 -20.93 19.46 2.30
CA VAL A 501 -19.64 19.71 2.96
C VAL A 501 -18.63 20.39 2.03
N PRO A 502 -17.62 21.11 2.57
CA PRO A 502 -16.58 21.72 1.76
C PRO A 502 -15.75 20.68 1.00
N LEU A 503 -15.39 21.05 -0.23
CA LEU A 503 -14.44 20.33 -1.08
C LEU A 503 -13.07 21.01 -1.02
N ILE A 504 -12.03 20.25 -0.68
CA ILE A 504 -10.65 20.70 -0.63
C ILE A 504 -9.90 20.13 -1.84
N GLU A 505 -9.57 20.99 -2.79
CA GLU A 505 -8.77 20.59 -3.96
C GLU A 505 -7.28 20.70 -3.62
N VAL A 506 -6.54 19.61 -3.85
CA VAL A 506 -5.13 19.46 -3.47
C VAL A 506 -4.30 19.21 -4.72
N GLN A 507 -3.18 19.91 -4.84
CA GLN A 507 -2.25 19.71 -5.95
C GLN A 507 -1.48 18.39 -5.78
N HIS A 508 -1.33 17.64 -6.88
CA HIS A 508 -0.79 16.28 -6.89
C HIS A 508 0.62 16.15 -6.25
N HIS A 509 1.55 17.01 -6.64
CA HIS A 509 2.92 16.97 -6.15
C HIS A 509 3.05 17.50 -4.72
N HIS A 510 2.15 18.41 -4.31
CA HIS A 510 2.00 18.81 -2.91
C HIS A 510 1.51 17.63 -2.07
N ALA A 511 0.58 16.82 -2.57
CA ALA A 511 0.17 15.59 -1.88
C ALA A 511 1.34 14.60 -1.74
N HIS A 512 2.17 14.42 -2.77
CA HIS A 512 3.41 13.61 -2.65
C HIS A 512 4.37 14.18 -1.59
N LEU A 513 4.60 15.49 -1.56
CA LEU A 513 5.42 16.18 -0.55
C LEU A 513 4.86 15.99 0.86
N ALA A 514 3.57 16.23 1.03
CA ALA A 514 2.90 16.12 2.33
C ALA A 514 2.83 14.68 2.81
N SER A 515 2.70 13.70 1.92
CA SER A 515 2.69 12.28 2.29
C SER A 515 4.00 11.86 2.96
N ILE A 516 5.16 12.21 2.37
CA ILE A 516 6.46 11.88 2.95
C ILE A 516 6.73 12.69 4.23
N ALA A 517 6.43 13.98 4.24
CA ALA A 517 6.61 14.81 5.44
C ALA A 517 5.76 14.27 6.61
N ALA A 518 4.48 14.00 6.36
CA ALA A 518 3.55 13.56 7.38
C ALA A 518 3.83 12.15 7.89
N GLU A 519 4.30 11.23 7.05
CA GLU A 519 4.67 9.89 7.49
C GLU A 519 5.80 9.91 8.53
N HIS A 520 6.76 10.83 8.37
CA HIS A 520 7.86 11.03 9.33
C HIS A 520 7.53 12.00 10.46
N GLY A 521 6.29 12.52 10.54
CA GLY A 521 5.88 13.46 11.58
C GLY A 521 6.46 14.87 11.43
N HIS A 522 7.02 15.22 10.27
CA HIS A 522 7.53 16.57 10.03
C HIS A 522 6.37 17.56 9.84
N THR A 523 6.39 18.61 10.64
CA THR A 523 5.45 19.75 10.52
C THR A 523 6.08 20.97 9.86
N ASP A 524 7.41 21.10 9.93
CA ASP A 524 8.18 22.19 9.34
C ASP A 524 8.43 21.97 7.85
N PRO A 525 8.74 23.04 7.08
CA PRO A 525 9.04 22.91 5.66
C PRO A 525 10.23 21.99 5.39
N ILE A 526 10.06 21.12 4.39
CA ILE A 526 11.13 20.27 3.83
C ILE A 526 11.34 20.61 2.34
N ILE A 527 12.49 20.20 1.80
CA ILE A 527 12.73 20.20 0.36
C ILE A 527 12.15 18.90 -0.21
N GLY A 528 11.24 18.99 -1.17
CA GLY A 528 10.70 17.84 -1.88
C GLY A 528 11.36 17.66 -3.24
N LEU A 529 11.99 16.50 -3.44
CA LEU A 529 12.31 16.00 -4.77
C LEU A 529 11.14 15.13 -5.21
N ILE A 530 10.25 15.69 -6.03
CA ILE A 530 9.02 15.02 -6.47
C ILE A 530 9.16 14.58 -7.93
N CYS A 531 9.51 13.31 -8.12
CA CYS A 531 9.77 12.72 -9.43
C CYS A 531 8.69 11.68 -9.78
N ASP A 532 7.88 11.99 -10.79
CA ASP A 532 6.73 11.19 -11.22
C ASP A 532 6.62 11.13 -12.75
N GLY A 533 5.65 10.37 -13.25
CA GLY A 533 5.30 10.33 -14.67
C GLY A 533 4.53 11.57 -15.11
N VAL A 534 3.41 11.86 -14.46
CA VAL A 534 2.56 13.01 -14.74
C VAL A 534 1.72 13.37 -13.52
N GLY A 535 1.64 14.65 -13.19
CA GLY A 535 0.62 15.18 -12.29
C GLY A 535 0.20 16.57 -12.71
N TYR A 536 -1.03 16.95 -12.39
CA TYR A 536 -1.59 18.22 -12.85
C TYR A 536 -0.93 19.41 -12.12
N GLY A 537 -0.29 20.29 -12.88
CA GLY A 537 0.21 21.57 -12.41
C GLY A 537 -0.93 22.58 -12.20
N PRO A 538 -0.81 23.51 -11.23
CA PRO A 538 -1.76 24.61 -11.06
C PRO A 538 -1.78 25.57 -12.26
N ASP A 539 -0.74 25.56 -13.09
CA ASP A 539 -0.61 26.28 -14.36
C ASP A 539 -1.23 25.51 -15.55
N GLY A 540 -1.84 24.36 -15.30
CA GLY A 540 -2.42 23.49 -16.33
C GLY A 540 -1.40 22.66 -17.11
N THR A 541 -0.12 22.69 -16.73
CA THR A 541 0.95 21.89 -17.36
C THR A 541 1.11 20.53 -16.67
N ALA A 542 1.83 19.61 -17.33
CA ALA A 542 2.10 18.27 -16.82
C ALA A 542 3.41 18.25 -16.01
N TRP A 543 3.31 18.22 -14.69
CA TRP A 543 4.46 18.16 -13.78
C TRP A 543 4.93 16.72 -13.57
N GLY A 544 6.16 16.55 -13.05
CA GLY A 544 6.68 15.24 -12.62
C GLY A 544 8.18 15.18 -12.40
N GLY A 545 8.86 16.31 -12.27
CA GLY A 545 10.29 16.38 -11.99
C GLY A 545 10.58 17.68 -11.23
N GLU A 546 9.94 17.82 -10.08
CA GLU A 546 9.81 19.09 -9.38
C GLU A 546 10.69 19.18 -8.13
N ILE A 547 11.27 20.36 -7.91
CA ILE A 547 11.98 20.72 -6.70
C ILE A 547 11.10 21.71 -5.93
N LEU A 548 10.45 21.19 -4.90
CA LEU A 548 9.53 21.95 -4.06
C LEU A 548 10.17 22.28 -2.72
N ILE A 549 9.75 23.37 -2.10
CA ILE A 549 9.94 23.61 -0.67
C ILE A 549 8.57 23.83 -0.04
N GLY A 550 8.26 23.16 1.06
CA GLY A 550 6.95 23.29 1.68
C GLY A 550 6.68 22.30 2.79
N ASP A 551 5.49 22.43 3.35
CA ASP A 551 4.96 21.62 4.45
C ASP A 551 3.58 21.06 4.07
N CYS A 552 2.83 20.57 5.04
CA CYS A 552 1.46 20.09 4.82
C CYS A 552 0.47 21.23 4.47
N ARG A 553 0.80 22.51 4.64
CA ARG A 553 -0.12 23.62 4.40
C ARG A 553 0.06 24.20 3.01
N SER A 554 1.31 24.44 2.63
CA SER A 554 1.68 25.17 1.42
C SER A 554 3.00 24.65 0.82
N PHE A 555 3.22 25.00 -0.44
CA PHE A 555 4.46 24.68 -1.13
C PHE A 555 4.82 25.80 -2.12
N SER A 556 6.11 25.92 -2.42
CA SER A 556 6.66 26.77 -3.47
C SER A 556 7.49 25.93 -4.41
N ARG A 557 7.29 26.10 -5.72
CA ARG A 557 8.10 25.45 -6.76
C ARG A 557 9.35 26.30 -7.00
N LEU A 558 10.53 25.77 -6.70
CA LEU A 558 11.81 26.48 -6.86
C LEU A 558 12.64 25.95 -8.03
N GLY A 559 12.44 24.69 -8.41
CA GLY A 559 13.12 24.09 -9.55
C GLY A 559 12.25 23.08 -10.26
N ARG A 560 12.59 22.78 -11.50
CA ARG A 560 11.94 21.74 -12.30
C ARG A 560 12.90 21.14 -13.31
N LEU A 561 12.59 19.94 -13.77
CA LEU A 561 13.16 19.41 -15.00
C LEU A 561 12.73 20.29 -16.17
N LYS A 562 13.67 20.64 -17.06
CA LYS A 562 13.33 21.39 -18.27
C LYS A 562 12.16 20.71 -19.00
N PRO A 563 11.07 21.44 -19.28
CA PRO A 563 9.90 20.84 -19.91
C PRO A 563 10.23 20.24 -21.28
N LEU A 564 9.85 18.97 -21.46
CA LEU A 564 9.89 18.25 -22.73
C LEU A 564 8.51 18.31 -23.38
N ARG A 565 8.45 18.50 -24.70
CA ARG A 565 7.19 18.42 -25.43
C ARG A 565 6.74 16.95 -25.61
N LEU A 566 5.44 16.68 -25.51
CA LEU A 566 4.90 15.32 -25.63
C LEU A 566 4.03 15.17 -26.88
N PRO A 567 4.59 14.76 -28.04
CA PRO A 567 3.83 14.61 -29.28
C PRO A 567 2.67 13.60 -29.16
N GLY A 568 1.44 14.12 -29.05
CA GLY A 568 0.22 13.34 -28.89
C GLY A 568 -0.16 13.07 -27.43
N GLY A 569 0.40 13.80 -26.46
CA GLY A 569 0.07 13.68 -25.03
C GLY A 569 0.29 12.26 -24.51
N ASP A 570 -0.78 11.62 -24.02
CA ASP A 570 -0.77 10.25 -23.47
C ASP A 570 -0.19 9.21 -24.45
N ALA A 571 -0.28 9.46 -25.77
CA ALA A 571 0.33 8.59 -26.77
C ALA A 571 1.87 8.52 -26.60
N ALA A 572 2.51 9.59 -26.16
CA ALA A 572 3.96 9.62 -25.93
C ALA A 572 4.39 8.79 -24.71
N ALA A 573 3.54 8.67 -23.68
CA ALA A 573 3.79 7.81 -22.53
C ALA A 573 3.72 6.31 -22.90
N ARG A 574 2.96 5.94 -23.94
CA ARG A 574 2.89 4.57 -24.47
C ARG A 574 3.95 4.29 -25.53
N ASP A 575 4.14 5.21 -26.48
CA ASP A 575 5.11 5.14 -27.57
C ASP A 575 6.34 5.98 -27.18
N THR A 576 7.21 5.39 -26.36
CA THR A 576 8.37 6.05 -25.71
C THR A 576 9.34 6.66 -26.72
N VAL A 577 9.33 6.16 -27.96
CA VAL A 577 10.06 6.74 -29.09
C VAL A 577 9.70 8.21 -29.33
N ARG A 578 8.45 8.61 -29.11
CA ARG A 578 8.01 10.00 -29.27
C ARG A 578 8.70 10.92 -28.26
N CYS A 579 8.90 10.47 -27.02
CA CYS A 579 9.66 11.20 -26.00
C CYS A 579 11.13 11.34 -26.41
N ALA A 580 11.76 10.26 -26.91
CA ALA A 580 13.14 10.30 -27.39
C ALA A 580 13.33 11.28 -28.56
N VAL A 581 12.42 11.28 -29.53
CA VAL A 581 12.46 12.20 -30.68
C VAL A 581 12.24 13.64 -30.24
N SER A 582 11.32 13.90 -29.30
CA SER A 582 11.17 15.25 -28.75
C SER A 582 12.43 15.71 -28.02
N TRP A 583 13.09 14.83 -27.27
CA TRP A 583 14.29 15.17 -26.51
C TRP A 583 15.45 15.54 -27.44
N LEU A 584 15.59 14.79 -28.53
CA LEU A 584 16.54 15.07 -29.60
C LEU A 584 16.24 16.38 -30.34
N TYR A 585 14.95 16.67 -30.58
CA TYR A 585 14.52 17.88 -31.29
C TYR A 585 14.74 19.14 -30.44
N ASP A 586 14.40 19.08 -29.14
CA ASP A 586 14.42 20.23 -28.22
C ASP A 586 15.83 20.60 -27.73
N ALA A 587 16.80 19.68 -27.85
CA ALA A 587 18.16 19.90 -27.37
C ALA A 587 18.99 20.92 -28.20
N ASP A 588 18.44 21.44 -29.31
CA ASP A 588 19.11 22.32 -30.28
C ASP A 588 20.47 21.79 -30.75
N LEU A 589 20.65 20.47 -30.64
CA LEU A 589 21.80 19.73 -31.15
C LEU A 589 21.62 19.54 -32.66
N ALA A 590 21.67 20.63 -33.42
CA ALA A 590 21.54 20.57 -34.86
C ALA A 590 22.72 19.81 -35.47
N GLY A 591 22.44 18.77 -36.28
CA GLY A 591 23.49 18.09 -37.05
C GLY A 591 23.11 16.72 -37.61
N PRO A 592 23.98 16.14 -38.46
CA PRO A 592 23.75 14.83 -39.08
C PRO A 592 23.55 13.69 -38.08
N LEU A 593 24.15 13.79 -36.88
CA LEU A 593 24.04 12.78 -35.82
C LEU A 593 22.62 12.68 -35.26
N VAL A 594 21.97 13.81 -35.00
CA VAL A 594 20.60 13.84 -34.49
C VAL A 594 19.60 13.34 -35.54
N ASP A 595 19.74 13.76 -36.80
CA ASP A 595 18.91 13.24 -37.91
C ASP A 595 19.10 11.71 -38.07
N HIS A 596 20.33 11.21 -37.91
CA HIS A 596 20.62 9.78 -37.93
C HIS A 596 19.83 9.02 -36.84
N HIS A 597 19.88 9.48 -35.59
CA HIS A 597 19.15 8.81 -34.49
C HIS A 597 17.64 8.93 -34.63
N ILE A 598 17.09 10.06 -35.10
CA ILE A 598 15.65 10.20 -35.36
C ILE A 598 15.21 9.21 -36.43
N ARG A 599 15.98 9.02 -37.52
CA ARG A 599 15.67 8.01 -38.54
C ARG A 599 15.77 6.58 -38.03
N ARG A 600 16.73 6.30 -37.14
CA ARG A 600 16.86 4.98 -36.49
C ARG A 600 15.68 4.67 -35.59
N LEU A 601 15.23 5.63 -34.80
CA LEU A 601 14.12 5.50 -33.85
C LEU A 601 12.76 5.43 -34.56
N LEU A 602 12.56 6.24 -35.60
CA LEU A 602 11.37 6.24 -36.46
C LEU A 602 11.77 5.88 -37.90
N PRO A 603 11.96 4.59 -38.21
CA PRO A 603 12.34 4.15 -39.56
C PRO A 603 11.23 4.42 -40.58
N ASP A 604 9.97 4.24 -40.16
CA ASP A 604 8.79 4.54 -40.97
C ASP A 604 8.72 6.05 -41.30
N GLN A 605 8.72 6.36 -42.59
CA GLN A 605 8.78 7.73 -43.07
C GLN A 605 7.52 8.53 -42.72
N LEU A 606 6.33 7.92 -42.78
CA LEU A 606 5.08 8.61 -42.52
C LEU A 606 4.94 8.94 -41.03
N LYS A 607 5.24 8.00 -40.14
CA LYS A 607 5.25 8.20 -38.69
C LYS A 607 6.26 9.27 -38.30
N ARG A 608 7.47 9.24 -38.90
CA ARG A 608 8.51 10.26 -38.68
C ARG A 608 8.03 11.65 -39.08
N MET A 609 7.48 11.81 -40.28
CA MET A 609 6.95 13.11 -40.75
C MET A 609 5.81 13.61 -39.86
N ALA A 610 4.91 12.72 -39.42
CA ALA A 610 3.82 13.09 -38.54
C ALA A 610 4.32 13.64 -37.19
N VAL A 611 5.26 12.94 -36.52
CA VAL A 611 5.81 13.37 -35.22
C VAL A 611 6.59 14.68 -35.36
N LEU A 612 7.44 14.82 -36.39
CA LEU A 612 8.20 16.05 -36.62
C LEU A 612 7.27 17.22 -36.94
N SER A 613 6.21 17.01 -37.74
CA SER A 613 5.23 18.05 -38.03
C SER A 613 4.48 18.52 -36.78
N MET A 614 4.16 17.61 -35.84
CA MET A 614 3.56 17.99 -34.55
C MET A 614 4.52 18.85 -33.71
N LEU A 615 5.81 18.54 -33.71
CA LEU A 615 6.83 19.32 -33.00
C LEU A 615 7.09 20.69 -33.66
N GLU A 616 7.14 20.74 -34.99
CA GLU A 616 7.33 21.98 -35.76
C GLU A 616 6.14 22.94 -35.61
N SER A 617 4.92 22.41 -35.59
CA SER A 617 3.68 23.20 -35.47
C SER A 617 3.22 23.44 -34.03
N ASP A 618 3.91 22.83 -33.06
CA ASP A 618 3.54 22.81 -31.63
C ASP A 618 2.08 22.36 -31.36
N LEU A 619 1.53 21.53 -32.25
CA LEU A 619 0.15 21.07 -32.18
C LEU A 619 0.06 19.73 -31.44
N SER A 620 -0.76 19.69 -30.38
CA SER A 620 -0.93 18.49 -29.54
C SER A 620 0.38 18.00 -28.89
N CYS A 621 1.25 18.94 -28.54
CA CYS A 621 2.54 18.71 -27.90
C CYS A 621 2.59 19.37 -26.52
N PRO A 622 1.71 18.99 -25.56
CA PRO A 622 1.71 19.61 -24.24
C PRO A 622 3.10 19.51 -23.59
N PRO A 623 3.62 20.59 -22.99
CA PRO A 623 4.89 20.56 -22.27
C PRO A 623 4.75 19.77 -20.98
N SER A 624 5.79 18.99 -20.66
CA SER A 624 5.86 18.21 -19.43
C SER A 624 7.24 18.23 -18.81
N SER A 625 7.31 18.52 -17.50
CA SER A 625 8.52 18.32 -16.69
C SER A 625 8.58 16.91 -16.08
N GLY A 626 7.83 15.94 -16.62
CA GLY A 626 7.73 14.58 -16.10
C GLY A 626 9.04 13.80 -16.18
N MET A 627 9.62 13.46 -15.03
CA MET A 627 10.83 12.64 -14.94
C MET A 627 10.60 11.27 -15.58
N GLY A 628 9.41 10.67 -15.42
CA GLY A 628 9.07 9.41 -16.09
C GLY A 628 9.15 9.49 -17.63
N ARG A 629 8.85 10.67 -18.22
CA ARG A 629 8.97 10.88 -19.68
C ARG A 629 10.42 10.99 -20.13
N LEU A 630 11.30 11.52 -19.29
CA LEU A 630 12.74 11.51 -19.55
C LEU A 630 13.31 10.08 -19.47
N PHE A 631 12.84 9.26 -18.52
CA PHE A 631 13.15 7.83 -18.48
C PHE A 631 12.65 7.09 -19.74
N ASP A 632 11.43 7.39 -20.20
CA ASP A 632 10.90 6.87 -21.47
C ASP A 632 11.82 7.22 -22.65
N ALA A 633 12.23 8.49 -22.75
CA ALA A 633 13.12 8.98 -23.79
C ALA A 633 14.49 8.28 -23.77
N ALA A 634 15.11 8.17 -22.59
CA ALA A 634 16.40 7.51 -22.42
C ALA A 634 16.33 6.01 -22.74
N ALA A 635 15.31 5.30 -22.25
CA ALA A 635 15.13 3.87 -22.53
C ALA A 635 14.95 3.59 -24.03
N SER A 636 14.22 4.46 -24.75
CA SER A 636 14.09 4.36 -26.21
C SER A 636 15.37 4.70 -26.94
N LEU A 637 16.08 5.74 -26.53
CA LEU A 637 17.35 6.13 -27.15
C LEU A 637 18.38 4.99 -27.07
N LEU A 638 18.46 4.32 -25.92
CA LEU A 638 19.36 3.20 -25.68
C LEU A 638 18.86 1.86 -26.28
N GLY A 639 17.71 1.84 -26.94
CA GLY A 639 17.13 0.63 -27.53
C GLY A 639 16.64 -0.40 -26.50
N ILE A 640 16.45 -0.01 -25.25
CA ILE A 640 16.00 -0.88 -24.15
C ILE A 640 14.48 -1.07 -24.20
N CYS A 641 13.73 0.00 -24.43
CA CYS A 641 12.27 -0.01 -24.44
C CYS A 641 11.74 0.97 -25.47
N VAL A 642 10.95 0.51 -26.43
CA VAL A 642 10.36 1.32 -27.51
C VAL A 642 8.86 1.59 -27.32
N ALA A 643 8.21 0.84 -26.42
CA ALA A 643 6.83 1.05 -26.04
C ALA A 643 6.58 0.52 -24.62
N ASN A 644 5.78 1.25 -23.85
CA ASN A 644 5.30 0.82 -22.54
C ASN A 644 3.99 0.04 -22.71
N GLU A 645 4.01 -1.25 -22.37
CA GLU A 645 2.80 -2.09 -22.30
C GLU A 645 2.09 -1.93 -20.95
N TYR A 646 2.82 -1.54 -19.92
CA TYR A 646 2.30 -1.22 -18.60
C TYR A 646 3.06 -0.03 -18.03
N GLU A 647 2.48 0.58 -17.00
CA GLU A 647 3.04 1.78 -16.38
C GLU A 647 4.45 1.53 -15.79
N ALA A 648 5.37 2.45 -16.06
CA ALA A 648 6.78 2.42 -15.61
C ALA A 648 7.64 1.27 -16.17
N MET A 649 7.21 0.59 -17.24
CA MET A 649 7.99 -0.47 -17.89
C MET A 649 9.39 0.00 -18.33
N SER A 650 9.48 1.12 -19.05
CA SER A 650 10.74 1.74 -19.47
C SER A 650 11.71 1.97 -18.30
N GLY A 651 11.22 2.55 -17.21
CA GLY A 651 11.99 2.83 -16.00
C GLY A 651 12.53 1.56 -15.36
N LEU A 652 11.70 0.52 -15.26
CA LEU A 652 12.11 -0.78 -14.71
C LEU A 652 13.18 -1.48 -15.56
N LEU A 653 13.02 -1.46 -16.89
CA LEU A 653 13.98 -2.08 -17.81
C LEU A 653 15.29 -1.28 -17.86
N LEU A 654 15.23 0.05 -17.79
CA LEU A 654 16.39 0.92 -17.71
C LEU A 654 17.16 0.70 -16.40
N GLU A 655 16.46 0.56 -15.27
CA GLU A 655 17.06 0.17 -13.98
C GLU A 655 17.74 -1.20 -14.09
N ALA A 656 17.07 -2.18 -14.69
CA ALA A 656 17.63 -3.52 -14.89
C ALA A 656 18.89 -3.54 -15.77
N ALA A 657 18.93 -2.71 -16.83
CA ALA A 657 20.11 -2.55 -17.66
C ALA A 657 21.26 -1.90 -16.87
N ALA A 658 20.98 -0.85 -16.10
CA ALA A 658 21.96 -0.17 -15.26
C ALA A 658 22.53 -1.09 -14.18
N SER A 659 21.68 -1.86 -13.48
CA SER A 659 22.13 -2.79 -12.43
C SER A 659 22.98 -3.95 -12.94
N ARG A 660 22.92 -4.25 -14.24
CA ARG A 660 23.73 -5.30 -14.89
C ARG A 660 24.96 -4.75 -15.62
N ALA A 661 25.21 -3.44 -15.53
CA ALA A 661 26.31 -2.80 -16.23
C ALA A 661 27.66 -3.36 -15.78
N ARG A 662 28.59 -3.54 -16.73
CA ARG A 662 29.95 -4.01 -16.44
C ARG A 662 30.86 -2.90 -15.92
N SER A 663 30.53 -1.66 -16.27
CA SER A 663 31.19 -0.45 -15.84
C SER A 663 30.16 0.57 -15.38
N HIS A 664 30.57 1.40 -14.42
CA HIS A 664 29.72 2.41 -13.79
C HIS A 664 30.34 3.79 -14.04
N PRO A 665 30.26 4.31 -15.28
CA PRO A 665 30.80 5.64 -15.59
C PRO A 665 30.08 6.71 -14.75
N SER A 666 30.83 7.74 -14.33
CA SER A 666 30.26 8.85 -13.57
C SER A 666 29.33 9.68 -14.46
N GLY A 667 28.14 9.98 -13.95
CA GLY A 667 27.19 10.94 -14.54
C GLY A 667 27.30 12.34 -13.93
N GLU A 668 28.25 12.56 -13.02
CA GLU A 668 28.43 13.83 -12.30
C GLU A 668 28.62 15.01 -13.26
N GLY A 669 27.90 16.11 -13.00
CA GLY A 669 27.99 17.31 -13.82
C GLY A 669 27.29 17.24 -15.18
N LEU A 670 26.63 16.13 -15.54
CA LEU A 670 25.90 16.00 -16.81
C LEU A 670 24.50 16.65 -16.82
N LEU A 671 24.04 17.16 -15.67
CA LEU A 671 22.86 18.01 -15.56
C LEU A 671 23.28 19.40 -15.10
N GLU A 672 22.84 20.42 -15.83
CA GLU A 672 23.13 21.82 -15.51
C GLU A 672 21.92 22.48 -14.85
N ILE A 673 22.16 23.42 -13.93
CA ILE A 673 21.09 24.21 -13.32
C ILE A 673 21.14 25.58 -13.96
N SER A 674 20.11 25.93 -14.73
CA SER A 674 19.96 27.21 -15.41
C SER A 674 18.91 28.07 -14.70
N LEU A 675 19.16 29.38 -14.63
CA LEU A 675 18.19 30.37 -14.15
C LEU A 675 17.65 31.11 -15.37
N PRO A 676 16.38 30.93 -15.74
CA PRO A 676 15.77 31.75 -16.78
C PRO A 676 15.69 33.21 -16.31
N ASP A 677 16.00 34.15 -17.21
CA ASP A 677 16.14 35.59 -16.89
C ASP A 677 14.87 36.23 -16.26
N ASP A 678 13.70 35.60 -16.40
CA ASP A 678 12.39 36.08 -15.92
C ASP A 678 11.64 35.09 -14.99
N ASN A 679 12.28 34.01 -14.52
CA ASN A 679 11.60 32.98 -13.70
C ASN A 679 12.33 32.70 -12.38
N PRO A 680 11.68 32.84 -11.21
CA PRO A 680 12.27 32.44 -9.93
C PRO A 680 12.50 30.92 -9.82
N CYS A 681 11.87 30.12 -10.70
CA CYS A 681 12.08 28.68 -10.81
C CYS A 681 13.24 28.37 -11.75
N PHE A 682 14.27 27.67 -11.25
CA PHE A 682 15.38 27.19 -12.08
C PHE A 682 15.00 25.95 -12.88
N ASP A 683 15.65 25.77 -14.03
CA ASP A 683 15.50 24.58 -14.88
C ASP A 683 16.70 23.65 -14.72
N ILE A 684 16.45 22.35 -14.63
CA ILE A 684 17.45 21.29 -14.70
C ILE A 684 17.57 20.89 -16.18
N GLU A 685 18.67 21.30 -16.79
CA GLU A 685 19.00 21.11 -18.20
C GLU A 685 19.60 19.72 -18.45
N THR A 686 19.12 19.05 -19.49
CA THR A 686 19.46 17.65 -19.80
C THR A 686 20.30 17.48 -21.07
N THR A 687 20.61 18.58 -21.77
CA THR A 687 21.37 18.56 -23.03
C THR A 687 22.77 17.92 -22.90
N PRO A 688 23.56 18.19 -21.83
CA PRO A 688 24.86 17.54 -21.66
C PRO A 688 24.73 16.02 -21.46
N LEU A 689 23.74 15.58 -20.68
CA LEU A 689 23.41 14.17 -20.52
C LEU A 689 23.03 13.51 -21.84
N LEU A 690 22.15 14.14 -22.64
CA LEU A 690 21.78 13.64 -23.95
C LEU A 690 23.02 13.45 -24.84
N SER A 691 23.90 14.45 -24.89
CA SER A 691 25.13 14.39 -25.68
C SER A 691 26.04 13.23 -25.25
N ALA A 692 26.15 12.97 -23.94
CA ALA A 692 26.90 11.84 -23.41
C ALA A 692 26.29 10.49 -23.82
N LEU A 693 24.96 10.36 -23.76
CA LEU A 693 24.25 9.15 -24.18
C LEU A 693 24.38 8.89 -25.69
N LEU A 694 24.34 9.93 -26.51
CA LEU A 694 24.56 9.84 -27.96
C LEU A 694 25.97 9.33 -28.29
N ASN A 695 26.99 9.88 -27.62
CA ASN A 695 28.37 9.41 -27.78
C ASN A 695 28.54 7.94 -27.38
N HIS A 696 27.83 7.49 -26.33
CA HIS A 696 27.82 6.08 -25.96
C HIS A 696 27.15 5.21 -27.03
N CYS A 697 26.01 5.64 -27.57
CA CYS A 697 25.31 4.91 -28.64
C CYS A 697 26.20 4.68 -29.87
N GLU A 698 27.05 5.65 -30.22
CA GLU A 698 27.97 5.53 -31.35
C GLU A 698 29.20 4.66 -31.03
N SER A 699 29.71 4.73 -29.79
CA SER A 699 30.94 4.02 -29.40
C SER A 699 30.71 2.59 -28.93
N SER A 700 29.53 2.27 -28.41
CA SER A 700 29.18 0.97 -27.83
C SER A 700 27.67 0.64 -27.97
N PRO A 701 27.17 0.48 -29.21
CA PRO A 701 25.74 0.31 -29.49
C PRO A 701 25.13 -0.96 -28.88
N ASP A 702 25.94 -2.01 -28.66
CA ASP A 702 25.47 -3.33 -28.21
C ASP A 702 25.46 -3.50 -26.68
N ASP A 703 25.93 -2.52 -25.91
CA ASP A 703 25.97 -2.57 -24.44
C ASP A 703 25.34 -1.31 -23.83
N PRO A 704 24.01 -1.31 -23.62
CA PRO A 704 23.31 -0.14 -23.07
C PRO A 704 23.51 0.00 -21.55
N GLY A 705 24.11 -0.98 -20.86
CA GLY A 705 24.25 -1.01 -19.40
C GLY A 705 25.00 0.20 -18.83
N PRO A 706 26.24 0.50 -19.29
CA PRO A 706 27.00 1.65 -18.81
C PRO A 706 26.29 2.99 -19.04
N ALA A 707 25.60 3.17 -20.17
CA ALA A 707 24.81 4.37 -20.43
C ALA A 707 23.57 4.47 -19.55
N ALA A 708 22.89 3.36 -19.30
CA ALA A 708 21.78 3.31 -18.35
C ALA A 708 22.25 3.68 -16.93
N TRP A 709 23.43 3.20 -16.50
CA TRP A 709 24.03 3.60 -15.23
C TRP A 709 24.34 5.11 -15.22
N MET A 710 25.04 5.62 -16.24
CA MET A 710 25.39 7.03 -16.38
C MET A 710 24.16 7.93 -16.26
N PHE A 711 23.04 7.52 -16.89
CA PHE A 711 21.77 8.22 -16.80
C PHE A 711 21.26 8.30 -15.35
N HIS A 712 21.22 7.18 -14.62
CA HIS A 712 20.75 7.19 -13.22
C HIS A 712 21.66 8.03 -12.31
N ASP A 713 22.98 7.90 -12.44
CA ASP A 713 23.95 8.67 -11.63
C ASP A 713 23.87 10.18 -11.95
N ALA A 714 23.70 10.56 -13.22
CA ALA A 714 23.52 11.95 -13.62
C ALA A 714 22.25 12.57 -13.04
N ILE A 715 21.13 11.85 -13.08
CA ILE A 715 19.86 12.30 -12.49
C ILE A 715 20.01 12.44 -10.98
N ALA A 716 20.61 11.46 -10.30
CA ALA A 716 20.85 11.52 -8.87
C ALA A 716 21.73 12.70 -8.44
N ASP A 717 22.84 12.96 -9.17
CA ASP A 717 23.71 14.11 -8.90
C ASP A 717 22.99 15.44 -9.16
N GLY A 718 22.28 15.57 -10.28
CA GLY A 718 21.53 16.78 -10.62
C GLY A 718 20.45 17.11 -9.60
N LEU A 719 19.69 16.12 -9.14
CA LEU A 719 18.71 16.28 -8.07
C LEU A 719 19.36 16.70 -6.74
N ALA A 720 20.51 16.11 -6.39
CA ALA A 720 21.24 16.47 -5.17
C ALA A 720 21.77 17.91 -5.20
N ARG A 721 22.30 18.35 -6.35
CA ARG A 721 22.74 19.75 -6.57
C ARG A 721 21.58 20.72 -6.56
N ALA A 722 20.43 20.32 -7.10
CA ALA A 722 19.21 21.12 -7.06
C ALA A 722 18.70 21.30 -5.62
N ALA A 723 18.73 20.25 -4.80
CA ALA A 723 18.38 20.33 -3.38
C ALA A 723 19.36 21.23 -2.60
N GLU A 724 20.67 21.08 -2.82
CA GLU A 724 21.71 21.93 -2.22
C GLU A 724 21.49 23.41 -2.54
N ARG A 725 21.17 23.73 -3.80
CA ARG A 725 20.87 25.10 -4.23
C ARG A 725 19.62 25.69 -3.55
N VAL A 726 18.65 24.86 -3.18
CA VAL A 726 17.50 25.30 -2.39
C VAL A 726 17.87 25.44 -0.91
N ALA A 727 18.68 24.51 -0.38
CA ALA A 727 19.08 24.48 1.02
C ALA A 727 19.92 25.70 1.43
N GLU A 728 20.88 26.13 0.60
CA GLU A 728 21.78 27.26 0.89
C GLU A 728 21.06 28.57 1.28
N PRO A 729 20.11 29.10 0.48
CA PRO A 729 19.42 30.34 0.81
C PRO A 729 18.28 30.18 1.82
N THR A 730 17.70 28.98 1.96
CA THR A 730 16.52 28.76 2.81
C THR A 730 16.86 28.25 4.20
N GLY A 731 18.03 27.63 4.38
CA GLY A 731 18.43 26.95 5.60
C GLY A 731 17.74 25.61 5.85
N VAL A 732 16.87 25.15 4.94
CA VAL A 732 16.18 23.85 5.07
C VAL A 732 17.12 22.73 4.62
N THR A 733 17.42 21.80 5.52
CA THR A 733 18.38 20.72 5.27
C THR A 733 17.73 19.34 5.10
N THR A 734 16.45 19.21 5.43
CA THR A 734 15.70 17.96 5.30
C THR A 734 15.08 17.84 3.91
N VAL A 735 15.32 16.71 3.24
CA VAL A 735 14.93 16.43 1.85
C VAL A 735 14.10 15.16 1.79
N GLY A 736 12.87 15.25 1.26
CA GLY A 736 12.00 14.10 1.01
C GLY A 736 12.06 13.63 -0.44
N LEU A 737 12.19 12.31 -0.64
CA LEU A 737 12.13 11.66 -1.96
C LEU A 737 10.74 11.04 -2.16
N SER A 738 9.97 11.55 -3.13
CA SER A 738 8.58 11.12 -3.35
C SER A 738 8.17 11.21 -4.83
N GLY A 739 7.08 10.56 -5.21
CA GLY A 739 6.65 10.39 -6.60
C GLY A 739 7.05 9.03 -7.18
N GLY A 740 6.29 8.56 -8.18
CA GLY A 740 6.38 7.19 -8.70
C GLY A 740 7.75 6.76 -9.21
N VAL A 741 8.59 7.69 -9.66
CA VAL A 741 9.94 7.38 -10.17
C VAL A 741 10.88 6.92 -9.06
N PHE A 742 10.67 7.34 -7.80
CA PHE A 742 11.43 6.82 -6.65
C PHE A 742 10.99 5.41 -6.21
N CYS A 743 10.10 4.74 -6.95
CA CYS A 743 10.01 3.28 -6.89
C CYS A 743 11.25 2.59 -7.51
N ASN A 744 12.02 3.31 -8.34
CA ASN A 744 13.32 2.87 -8.85
C ASN A 744 14.33 2.91 -7.70
N ALA A 745 14.77 1.74 -7.27
CA ALA A 745 15.62 1.62 -6.10
C ALA A 745 17.03 2.13 -6.38
N LEU A 746 17.57 1.87 -7.58
CA LEU A 746 18.89 2.39 -7.96
C LEU A 746 18.93 3.93 -7.89
N LEU A 747 17.91 4.60 -8.45
CA LEU A 747 17.82 6.05 -8.40
C LEU A 747 17.71 6.54 -6.95
N THR A 748 16.82 5.94 -6.16
CA THR A 748 16.60 6.31 -4.76
C THR A 748 17.88 6.21 -3.94
N ASP A 749 18.58 5.08 -4.06
CA ASP A 749 19.83 4.81 -3.35
C ASP A 749 20.94 5.80 -3.77
N LEU A 750 21.10 6.06 -5.07
CA LEU A 750 22.08 7.02 -5.59
C LEU A 750 21.76 8.45 -5.14
N THR A 751 20.51 8.89 -5.22
CA THR A 751 20.08 10.23 -4.79
C THR A 751 20.29 10.40 -3.28
N ALA A 752 19.87 9.43 -2.47
CA ALA A 752 20.05 9.48 -1.02
C ALA A 752 21.54 9.56 -0.63
N MET A 753 22.40 8.78 -1.29
CA MET A 753 23.85 8.85 -1.10
C MET A 753 24.41 10.24 -1.46
N ARG A 754 24.09 10.77 -2.65
CA ARG A 754 24.59 12.07 -3.12
C ARG A 754 24.13 13.25 -2.25
N LEU A 755 22.92 13.17 -1.69
CA LEU A 755 22.39 14.15 -0.73
C LEU A 755 23.12 14.10 0.62
N ARG A 756 23.35 12.90 1.18
CA ARG A 756 24.07 12.73 2.45
C ARG A 756 25.51 13.22 2.38
N VAL A 757 26.19 13.01 1.25
CA VAL A 757 27.55 13.53 1.01
C VAL A 757 27.57 15.07 1.08
N ARG A 758 26.47 15.74 0.76
CA ARG A 758 26.29 17.20 0.86
C ARG A 758 25.79 17.66 2.23
N GLY A 759 25.68 16.76 3.20
CA GLY A 759 25.24 17.07 4.56
C GLY A 759 23.73 17.28 4.72
N LEU A 760 22.93 16.86 3.74
CA LEU A 760 21.46 16.94 3.80
C LEU A 760 20.87 15.70 4.47
N GLU A 761 19.79 15.89 5.23
CA GLU A 761 19.01 14.81 5.82
C GLU A 761 18.01 14.29 4.79
N VAL A 762 17.89 12.96 4.67
CA VAL A 762 17.07 12.32 3.62
C VAL A 762 15.93 11.52 4.23
N LEU A 763 14.71 11.82 3.80
CA LEU A 763 13.49 11.09 4.13
C LEU A 763 13.05 10.22 2.94
N THR A 764 12.89 8.93 3.18
CA THR A 764 12.31 7.95 2.25
C THR A 764 11.06 7.32 2.87
N HIS A 765 10.12 6.92 2.02
CA HIS A 765 8.87 6.30 2.42
C HIS A 765 9.08 4.93 3.10
N ARG A 766 8.35 4.63 4.18
CA ARG A 766 8.46 3.37 4.96
C ARG A 766 7.13 2.64 5.13
N ARG A 767 6.01 3.37 5.16
CA ARG A 767 4.65 2.88 5.41
C ARG A 767 3.75 3.10 4.20
N ILE A 768 3.90 4.24 3.52
CA ILE A 768 3.12 4.63 2.34
C ILE A 768 3.98 4.49 1.10
N PRO A 769 3.47 4.04 -0.06
CA PRO A 769 4.29 4.00 -1.27
C PRO A 769 4.58 5.42 -1.80
N PRO A 770 5.75 5.66 -2.41
CA PRO A 770 6.07 6.96 -3.03
C PRO A 770 5.24 7.25 -4.29
N ASN A 771 4.56 6.25 -4.84
CA ASN A 771 3.67 6.40 -6.01
C ASN A 771 2.26 6.87 -5.60
N ASP A 772 1.35 6.99 -6.57
CA ASP A 772 -0.03 7.48 -6.39
C ASP A 772 -0.84 6.78 -5.29
N GLY A 773 -0.45 5.56 -4.87
CA GLY A 773 -1.03 4.91 -3.70
C GLY A 773 -0.89 5.70 -2.40
N GLY A 774 0.03 6.67 -2.33
CA GLY A 774 0.22 7.58 -1.20
C GLY A 774 -0.51 8.92 -1.26
N ILE A 775 -1.11 9.26 -2.40
CA ILE A 775 -1.74 10.58 -2.62
C ILE A 775 -2.91 10.83 -1.65
N ALA A 776 -3.73 9.82 -1.38
CA ALA A 776 -4.87 9.99 -0.45
C ALA A 776 -4.41 10.31 0.99
N TYR A 777 -3.26 9.79 1.41
CA TYR A 777 -2.66 10.13 2.70
C TYR A 777 -2.09 11.56 2.70
N GLY A 778 -1.42 11.97 1.62
CA GLY A 778 -0.97 13.35 1.44
C GLY A 778 -2.12 14.36 1.46
N GLN A 779 -3.24 14.04 0.78
CA GLN A 779 -4.47 14.84 0.82
C GLN A 779 -5.02 14.96 2.25
N ALA A 780 -4.99 13.88 3.03
CA ALA A 780 -5.44 13.87 4.43
C ALA A 780 -4.57 14.80 5.30
N ALA A 781 -3.24 14.71 5.19
CA ALA A 781 -2.32 15.57 5.92
C ALA A 781 -2.51 17.05 5.56
N ILE A 782 -2.74 17.36 4.29
CA ILE A 782 -2.98 18.73 3.83
C ILE A 782 -4.30 19.28 4.34
N ALA A 783 -5.38 18.51 4.21
CA ALA A 783 -6.69 18.90 4.69
C ALA A 783 -6.68 19.14 6.21
N ALA A 784 -6.08 18.22 6.99
CA ALA A 784 -5.96 18.37 8.43
C ALA A 784 -5.17 19.63 8.82
N ALA A 785 -4.04 19.88 8.17
CA ALA A 785 -3.20 21.05 8.46
C ALA A 785 -3.90 22.38 8.12
N ARG A 786 -4.63 22.46 7.00
CA ARG A 786 -5.36 23.68 6.57
C ARG A 786 -6.59 23.97 7.41
N LEU A 787 -7.34 22.94 7.81
CA LEU A 787 -8.56 23.12 8.60
C LEU A 787 -8.28 23.49 10.06
N THR A 788 -7.14 23.07 10.61
CA THR A 788 -6.75 23.40 11.99
C THR A 788 -6.49 24.90 12.18
N THR A 789 -5.97 25.59 11.14
CA THR A 789 -5.61 27.02 11.22
C THR A 789 -6.79 27.97 11.04
N THR A 790 -7.89 27.53 10.43
CA THR A 790 -9.04 28.40 10.14
C THR A 790 -9.89 28.76 11.36
N ASP A 791 -9.71 28.09 12.51
CA ASP A 791 -10.44 28.40 13.75
C ASP A 791 -9.75 29.44 14.65
N SER A 792 -8.47 29.80 14.40
CA SER A 792 -7.74 30.75 15.26
C SER A 792 -7.75 32.21 14.80
N ASP A 793 -8.24 32.52 13.58
CA ASP A 793 -8.20 33.88 13.00
C ASP A 793 -9.58 34.54 12.79
N LEU A 794 -10.63 34.02 13.41
CA LEU A 794 -11.94 34.68 13.43
C LEU A 794 -12.20 35.42 14.75
N THR A 795 -11.34 36.38 15.08
CA THR A 795 -11.80 37.58 15.80
C THR A 795 -11.87 38.74 14.80
N PRO A 796 -13.06 39.26 14.47
CA PRO A 796 -13.16 40.44 13.64
C PRO A 796 -12.68 41.64 14.46
N THR A 797 -11.45 42.09 14.24
CA THR A 797 -11.00 43.40 14.69
C THR A 797 -11.67 44.46 13.82
N CYS A 798 -12.84 44.91 14.26
CA CYS A 798 -13.39 46.19 13.86
C CYS A 798 -12.43 47.30 14.31
N HIS A 799 -11.56 47.75 13.42
CA HIS A 799 -10.99 49.10 13.48
C HIS A 799 -11.57 49.91 12.34
N GLY A 800 -12.60 50.69 12.68
CA GLY A 800 -13.06 51.78 11.84
C GLY A 800 -12.10 52.95 11.96
N GLU A 801 -11.66 53.47 10.82
CA GLU A 801 -11.32 54.89 10.68
C GLU A 801 -11.97 55.40 9.40
N THR A 802 -12.96 56.26 9.62
CA THR A 802 -13.67 57.06 8.64
C THR A 802 -12.71 58.04 7.97
N ASN A 803 -12.68 58.07 6.64
CA ASN A 803 -12.40 59.32 5.92
C ASN A 803 -13.29 59.45 4.68
N HIS A 804 -14.20 60.40 4.79
CA HIS A 804 -15.05 60.93 3.74
C HIS A 804 -14.22 61.63 2.65
N VAL A 805 -14.43 61.27 1.38
CA VAL A 805 -14.33 62.20 0.25
C VAL A 805 -15.47 61.88 -0.74
N PRO A 806 -16.24 62.87 -1.23
CA PRO A 806 -17.50 62.64 -1.94
C PRO A 806 -17.27 62.43 -3.45
N CYS A 807 -17.96 61.44 -4.03
CA CYS A 807 -18.16 61.34 -5.48
C CYS A 807 -19.45 62.05 -5.87
N SER A 808 -19.35 63.02 -6.78
CA SER A 808 -20.47 63.55 -7.56
C SER A 808 -20.74 62.64 -8.76
N PRO A 809 -21.99 62.57 -9.26
CA PRO A 809 -22.45 61.53 -10.18
C PRO A 809 -22.42 61.99 -11.64
N CYS A 810 -22.19 61.07 -12.58
CA CYS A 810 -22.73 61.13 -13.94
C CYS A 810 -22.82 59.70 -14.53
N THR A 811 -24.04 59.38 -14.96
CA THR A 811 -24.48 58.48 -16.05
C THR A 811 -23.54 58.51 -17.26
N ASP A 812 -23.35 57.47 -18.10
CA ASP A 812 -24.21 56.39 -18.61
C ASP A 812 -23.49 55.03 -18.68
#